data_AF-A0A3B0YME2-F1
#
_entry.id   AF-A0A3B0YME2-F1
#
_cell.length_a   1.000
_cell.length_b   1.000
_cell.length_c   1.000
_cell.angle_alpha   90.00
_cell.angle_beta   90.00
_cell.angle_gamma   90.00
#
_symmetry.space_group_name_H-M   'P 1'
#
loop_
_entity.id
_entity.type
_entity.pdbx_description
1 polymer ?
#
loop_
_entity_poly.entity_id
_entity_poly.type
_entity_poly.pdbx_seq_one_letter_code
_entity_poly.pdbx_strand_id
1 'polypeptide(L)'
;MSAKDTKNIADKKTKQEKKDMKDKITLLSTKNIEEQLNRFLEPVLSVKRKVSIQAQAIAKLCPERQEFIFHWVEMTARSNVEMAFQFAHFAPIAFATLTNKQVEQWLLNAIDMFDATGLYAAIDALKDVELFLHEVKAHKKGIELNKVSAMLELYIQGLHGRRLKIEQAVAIYTDTDAIFLPGLNSLFEGPDNNLALYRAQASLLWAQNHYGSWCIKYADALSLISEEALPLLSWFETIRLYARLKKDYPGITRNIDNLLLLAEQQLMPENHECHDVYAHLSDLKADMGLSIKLLNHYAQKYTHQKVTGYISAPGLCIRVDCYPDKVATIRLQRILLEKNQFQYLLFQLLDDPSGLKSESASQQINQKNKQNNKQQENVIAEMDSDNPESRQSIEMRLDVDKLLSGESDIEVTIGDRTVVLPDSAKVLMQSIIQDLGEIPAGYLVPAGEGVYQYDNKVEDSDVWSDASCEEGAFVYPEWDYIRQHYRKNWCVLRETDVSATDSSFVDKTLKKYSGLVRQIRKTFEILRGEDKTQKKQSNGEDIDIDALVEGLANVKAGLELGDQLFLKRMRDERNIAVMFMVDMSGSTKGWINEAERESLVLLCEALEALGDRYAIYGFSGMTRQRCELFRIKTFEETYSEQVQKRIGGIKPKDYTRMGVAIRHLSGLLNQVEARTKLLITLSDGKPDDFDGYRGEYGIEDTRKALIEARQHGIYSFCITIDKDAGDYLPHMYGAVNYTVIDEVRKLPAKVSEIYRKLTT
;
A
#
# COMPACT_ATOMS: atom_id res chain seq x y z
N MET A 1 41.56 32.53 51.03
CA MET A 1 40.82 31.36 51.56
C MET A 1 41.74 30.15 51.46
N SER A 2 41.88 29.42 52.57
CA SER A 2 42.97 28.47 52.83
C SER A 2 42.69 27.12 52.18
N ALA A 3 43.73 26.30 51.94
CA ALA A 3 43.61 24.92 51.43
C ALA A 3 42.72 23.99 52.29
N LYS A 4 42.33 24.42 53.49
CA LYS A 4 41.29 23.77 54.31
C LYS A 4 39.86 24.00 53.79
N ASP A 5 39.59 25.12 53.11
CA ASP A 5 38.27 25.47 52.60
C ASP A 5 37.94 24.68 51.33
N THR A 6 38.92 24.47 50.45
CA THR A 6 38.75 23.65 49.23
C THR A 6 38.55 22.17 49.55
N LYS A 7 39.22 21.63 50.58
CA LYS A 7 39.04 20.24 51.02
C LYS A 7 37.66 20.00 51.66
N ASN A 8 37.14 20.97 52.42
CA ASN A 8 35.80 20.92 53.00
C ASN A 8 34.67 21.04 51.96
N ILE A 9 34.90 21.79 50.87
CA ILE A 9 33.93 21.91 49.77
C ILE A 9 33.93 20.65 48.91
N ALA A 10 35.10 20.04 48.67
CA ALA A 10 35.20 18.76 47.99
C ALA A 10 34.55 17.64 48.82
N ASP A 11 34.85 17.52 50.11
CA ASP A 11 34.23 16.50 50.98
C ASP A 11 32.72 16.70 51.18
N LYS A 12 32.21 17.95 51.12
CA LYS A 12 30.77 18.22 51.09
C LYS A 12 30.14 17.85 49.75
N LYS A 13 30.78 18.14 48.61
CA LYS A 13 30.30 17.70 47.28
C LYS A 13 30.29 16.17 47.15
N THR A 14 31.34 15.48 47.60
CA THR A 14 31.38 14.01 47.55
C THR A 14 30.39 13.36 48.52
N LYS A 15 30.05 14.02 49.64
CA LYS A 15 28.98 13.56 50.54
C LYS A 15 27.57 13.88 50.01
N GLN A 16 27.40 14.99 49.30
CA GLN A 16 26.14 15.35 48.63
C GLN A 16 25.89 14.43 47.43
N GLU A 17 26.90 14.17 46.59
CA GLU A 17 26.83 13.24 45.46
C GLU A 17 26.65 11.78 45.91
N LYS A 18 27.27 11.37 47.04
CA LYS A 18 26.98 10.06 47.66
C LYS A 18 25.62 9.99 48.35
N LYS A 19 25.00 11.13 48.69
CA LYS A 19 23.63 11.21 49.22
C LYS A 19 22.62 11.18 48.07
N ASP A 20 22.88 11.91 46.99
CA ASP A 20 22.08 11.91 45.76
C ASP A 20 22.21 10.58 44.97
N MET A 21 23.33 9.86 45.05
CA MET A 21 23.44 8.47 44.57
C MET A 21 22.74 7.46 45.48
N LYS A 22 22.64 7.73 46.79
CA LYS A 22 21.88 6.87 47.73
C LYS A 22 20.38 7.06 47.60
N ASP A 23 19.94 8.25 47.22
CA ASP A 23 18.52 8.57 46.98
C ASP A 23 18.02 8.12 45.59
N LYS A 24 18.92 7.62 44.72
CA LYS A 24 18.58 7.01 43.40
C LYS A 24 18.48 5.47 43.39
N ILE A 25 18.68 4.80 44.53
CA ILE A 25 18.49 3.34 44.64
C ILE A 25 17.68 3.03 45.89
N THR A 26 16.52 3.64 46.00
CA THR A 26 15.50 3.29 46.98
C THR A 26 14.34 2.66 46.23
N LEU A 27 14.19 1.34 46.38
CA LEU A 27 12.95 0.63 46.06
C LEU A 27 11.78 1.47 46.56
N LEU A 28 10.93 1.97 45.66
CA LEU A 28 9.79 2.77 46.04
C LEU A 28 8.93 1.92 46.99
N SER A 29 8.59 2.49 48.15
CA SER A 29 7.71 1.81 49.09
C SER A 29 6.39 1.50 48.39
N THR A 30 5.76 0.38 48.74
CA THR A 30 4.50 -0.07 48.12
C THR A 30 3.42 1.02 48.15
N LYS A 31 3.43 1.87 49.18
CA LYS A 31 2.56 3.04 49.32
C LYS A 31 2.81 4.12 48.26
N ASN A 32 4.08 4.44 47.97
CA ASN A 32 4.41 5.46 46.96
C ASN A 32 4.06 4.99 45.55
N ILE A 33 4.21 3.69 45.27
CA ILE A 33 3.81 3.08 44.00
C ILE A 33 2.29 3.13 43.84
N GLU A 34 1.54 2.84 44.91
CA GLU A 34 0.08 2.91 44.92
C GLU A 34 -0.43 4.33 44.70
N GLU A 35 0.17 5.35 45.34
CA GLU A 35 -0.18 6.76 45.13
C GLU A 35 0.07 7.22 43.69
N GLN A 36 1.19 6.83 43.09
CA GLN A 36 1.50 7.19 41.70
C GLN A 36 0.57 6.50 40.70
N LEU A 37 0.27 5.21 40.87
CA LEU A 37 -0.66 4.52 39.98
C LEU A 37 -2.09 5.04 40.15
N ASN A 38 -2.51 5.38 41.38
CA ASN A 38 -3.81 6.00 41.62
C ASN A 38 -3.95 7.32 40.88
N ARG A 39 -2.90 8.14 40.83
CA ARG A 39 -2.89 9.40 40.06
C ARG A 39 -3.10 9.19 38.56
N PHE A 40 -2.52 8.15 37.99
CA PHE A 40 -2.63 7.88 36.54
C PHE A 40 -3.91 7.13 36.16
N LEU A 41 -4.46 6.32 37.07
CA LEU A 41 -5.56 5.40 36.78
C LEU A 41 -6.89 5.81 37.42
N GLU A 42 -6.94 6.93 38.15
CA GLU A 42 -8.12 7.46 38.86
C GLU A 42 -9.45 7.28 38.10
N PRO A 43 -9.54 7.56 36.78
CA PRO A 43 -10.80 7.45 36.03
C PRO A 43 -11.42 6.04 35.97
N VAL A 44 -10.63 4.98 36.17
CA VAL A 44 -11.06 3.56 36.07
C VAL A 44 -11.19 2.90 37.45
N LEU A 45 -10.75 3.57 38.50
CA LEU A 45 -10.82 3.05 39.86
C LEU A 45 -12.25 3.13 40.41
N SER A 46 -12.62 2.10 41.16
CA SER A 46 -13.91 2.03 41.86
C SER A 46 -13.71 1.41 43.23
N VAL A 47 -14.75 1.41 44.07
CA VAL A 47 -14.71 0.81 45.41
C VAL A 47 -14.25 -0.67 45.37
N LYS A 48 -14.49 -1.37 44.25
CA LYS A 48 -14.09 -2.77 44.02
C LYS A 48 -12.78 -2.94 43.22
N ARG A 49 -12.29 -1.90 42.53
CA ARG A 49 -11.08 -1.92 41.72
C ARG A 49 -10.02 -1.00 42.32
N LYS A 50 -9.10 -1.57 43.09
CA LYS A 50 -7.96 -0.86 43.71
C LYS A 50 -6.65 -1.29 43.07
N VAL A 51 -5.66 -0.41 43.08
CA VAL A 51 -4.33 -0.67 42.50
C VAL A 51 -3.36 -1.33 43.51
N SER A 52 -3.84 -1.66 44.70
CA SER A 52 -3.05 -2.20 45.81
C SER A 52 -2.32 -3.51 45.46
N ILE A 53 -2.96 -4.36 44.65
CA ILE A 53 -2.40 -5.65 44.23
C ILE A 53 -1.27 -5.43 43.21
N GLN A 54 -1.49 -4.53 42.24
CA GLN A 54 -0.51 -4.15 41.23
C GLN A 54 0.69 -3.47 41.86
N ALA A 55 0.46 -2.55 42.82
CA ALA A 55 1.53 -1.87 43.55
C ALA A 55 2.42 -2.86 44.34
N GLN A 56 1.82 -3.88 44.97
CA GLN A 56 2.56 -4.95 45.64
C GLN A 56 3.39 -5.81 44.69
N ALA A 57 2.90 -6.07 43.47
CA ALA A 57 3.62 -6.82 42.46
C ALA A 57 4.78 -6.00 41.85
N ILE A 58 4.55 -4.73 41.54
CA ILE A 58 5.55 -3.81 40.97
C ILE A 58 6.67 -3.51 42.00
N ALA A 59 6.34 -3.41 43.29
CA ALA A 59 7.31 -3.19 44.36
C ALA A 59 8.41 -4.27 44.45
N LYS A 60 8.16 -5.48 43.93
CA LYS A 60 9.12 -6.59 43.92
C LYS A 60 10.13 -6.52 42.77
N LEU A 61 9.93 -5.65 41.78
CA LEU A 61 10.79 -5.49 40.62
C LEU A 61 11.97 -4.55 40.91
N CYS A 62 13.03 -4.60 40.08
CA CYS A 62 14.14 -3.65 40.18
C CYS A 62 13.70 -2.22 39.81
N PRO A 63 14.38 -1.18 40.32
CA PRO A 63 14.01 0.23 40.08
C PRO A 63 13.86 0.60 38.60
N GLU A 64 14.75 0.08 37.74
CA GLU A 64 14.69 0.31 36.29
C GLU A 64 13.39 -0.20 35.65
N ARG A 65 12.88 -1.36 36.11
CA ARG A 65 11.60 -1.91 35.64
C ARG A 65 10.40 -1.18 36.23
N GLN A 66 10.52 -0.66 37.45
CA GLN A 66 9.49 0.17 38.06
C GLN A 66 9.30 1.46 37.26
N GLU A 67 10.38 2.18 36.96
CA GLU A 67 10.34 3.40 36.13
C GLU A 67 9.77 3.11 34.73
N PHE A 68 10.17 2.00 34.11
CA PHE A 68 9.64 1.58 32.81
C PHE A 68 8.11 1.39 32.85
N ILE A 69 7.58 0.68 33.86
CA ILE A 69 6.13 0.47 34.01
C ILE A 69 5.43 1.81 34.20
N PHE A 70 5.94 2.71 35.04
CA PHE A 70 5.31 4.01 35.26
C PHE A 70 5.24 4.85 33.98
N HIS A 71 6.34 4.90 33.23
CA HIS A 71 6.38 5.61 31.95
C HIS A 71 5.30 5.10 30.99
N TRP A 72 5.21 3.78 30.81
CA TRP A 72 4.25 3.18 29.88
C TRP A 72 2.81 3.21 30.38
N VAL A 73 2.57 3.11 31.69
CA VAL A 73 1.24 3.28 32.28
C VAL A 73 0.76 4.71 32.09
N GLU A 74 1.60 5.72 32.36
CA GLU A 74 1.25 7.12 32.12
C GLU A 74 0.93 7.38 30.65
N MET A 75 1.79 6.88 29.73
CA MET A 75 1.59 7.04 28.29
C MET A 75 0.30 6.37 27.82
N THR A 76 0.04 5.13 28.24
CA THR A 76 -1.14 4.37 27.81
C THR A 76 -2.41 4.98 28.40
N ALA A 77 -2.38 5.44 29.66
CA ALA A 77 -3.55 5.99 30.35
C ALA A 77 -4.09 7.26 29.69
N ARG A 78 -3.24 8.03 29.02
CA ARG A 78 -3.66 9.21 28.23
C ARG A 78 -4.56 8.85 27.06
N SER A 79 -4.45 7.62 26.53
CA SER A 79 -5.25 7.14 25.41
C SER A 79 -6.40 6.24 25.85
N ASN A 80 -6.13 5.29 26.76
CA ASN A 80 -7.11 4.39 27.34
C ASN A 80 -6.67 3.96 28.73
N VAL A 81 -7.40 4.44 29.74
CA VAL A 81 -7.09 4.18 31.15
C VAL A 81 -7.31 2.71 31.53
N GLU A 82 -8.26 2.01 30.89
CA GLU A 82 -8.50 0.57 31.15
C GLU A 82 -7.33 -0.26 30.64
N MET A 83 -6.82 0.04 29.43
CA MET A 83 -5.63 -0.65 28.91
C MET A 83 -4.40 -0.43 29.79
N ALA A 84 -4.21 0.79 30.29
CA ALA A 84 -3.13 1.11 31.22
C ALA A 84 -3.26 0.35 32.55
N PHE A 85 -4.49 0.20 33.06
CA PHE A 85 -4.77 -0.60 34.26
C PHE A 85 -4.44 -2.08 34.04
N GLN A 86 -4.82 -2.65 32.89
CA GLN A 86 -4.54 -4.04 32.55
C GLN A 86 -3.03 -4.25 32.35
N PHE A 87 -2.33 -3.34 31.66
CA PHE A 87 -0.89 -3.39 31.54
C PHE A 87 -0.18 -3.32 32.90
N ALA A 88 -0.61 -2.42 33.81
CA ALA A 88 -0.04 -2.35 35.16
C ALA A 88 -0.23 -3.66 35.96
N HIS A 89 -1.30 -4.39 35.69
CA HIS A 89 -1.58 -5.68 36.31
C HIS A 89 -0.70 -6.81 35.74
N PHE A 90 -0.57 -6.90 34.42
CA PHE A 90 0.14 -7.99 33.77
C PHE A 90 1.65 -7.74 33.57
N ALA A 91 2.12 -6.49 33.60
CA ALA A 91 3.54 -6.16 33.40
C ALA A 91 4.48 -6.87 34.41
N PRO A 92 4.20 -6.95 35.72
CA PRO A 92 5.04 -7.70 36.65
C PRO A 92 5.12 -9.20 36.35
N ILE A 93 4.04 -9.77 35.82
CA ILE A 93 3.97 -11.17 35.39
C ILE A 93 4.80 -11.34 34.11
N ALA A 94 4.66 -10.42 33.16
CA ALA A 94 5.41 -10.41 31.91
C ALA A 94 6.93 -10.30 32.14
N PHE A 95 7.36 -9.48 33.10
CA PHE A 95 8.78 -9.33 33.46
C PHE A 95 9.42 -10.57 34.10
N ALA A 96 8.65 -11.59 34.46
CA ALA A 96 9.18 -12.88 34.90
C ALA A 96 9.78 -13.68 33.72
N THR A 97 9.28 -13.46 32.50
CA THR A 97 9.66 -14.22 31.30
C THR A 97 10.24 -13.35 30.17
N LEU A 98 9.91 -12.05 30.12
CA LEU A 98 10.30 -11.11 29.06
C LEU A 98 11.41 -10.14 29.48
N THR A 99 12.21 -9.74 28.50
CA THR A 99 13.15 -8.59 28.62
C THR A 99 12.43 -7.25 28.43
N ASN A 100 13.03 -6.14 28.86
CA ASN A 100 12.42 -4.81 28.76
C ASN A 100 11.95 -4.47 27.33
N LYS A 101 12.77 -4.76 26.32
CA LYS A 101 12.44 -4.53 24.91
C LYS A 101 11.27 -5.40 24.42
N GLN A 102 11.11 -6.61 24.96
CA GLN A 102 10.00 -7.49 24.58
C GLN A 102 8.69 -7.08 25.26
N VAL A 103 8.75 -6.59 26.51
CA VAL A 103 7.58 -6.01 27.19
C VAL A 103 7.09 -4.74 26.46
N GLU A 104 8.02 -3.94 25.95
CA GLU A 104 7.70 -2.80 25.09
C GLU A 104 6.96 -3.24 23.82
N GLN A 105 7.52 -4.20 23.07
CA GLN A 105 6.90 -4.73 21.85
C GLN A 105 5.54 -5.38 22.13
N TRP A 106 5.40 -6.06 23.26
CA TRP A 106 4.15 -6.67 23.69
C TRP A 106 3.07 -5.62 23.94
N LEU A 107 3.40 -4.56 24.68
CA LEU A 107 2.46 -3.46 24.91
C LEU A 107 2.09 -2.74 23.62
N LEU A 108 3.05 -2.50 22.73
CA LEU A 108 2.78 -1.89 21.42
C LEU A 108 1.86 -2.77 20.58
N ASN A 109 2.06 -4.09 20.55
CA ASN A 109 1.16 -5.01 19.86
C ASN A 109 -0.26 -4.96 20.43
N ALA A 110 -0.41 -4.91 21.76
CA ALA A 110 -1.72 -4.77 22.39
C ALA A 110 -2.41 -3.43 22.05
N ILE A 111 -1.64 -2.34 21.92
CA ILE A 111 -2.15 -1.03 21.48
C ILE A 111 -2.59 -1.09 20.01
N ASP A 112 -1.81 -1.71 19.13
CA ASP A 112 -2.16 -1.87 17.71
C ASP A 112 -3.44 -2.72 17.56
N MET A 113 -3.57 -3.81 18.32
CA MET A 113 -4.79 -4.61 18.36
C MET A 113 -6.00 -3.83 18.87
N PHE A 114 -5.80 -2.94 19.85
CA PHE A 114 -6.87 -2.07 20.33
C PHE A 114 -7.38 -1.14 19.23
N ASP A 115 -6.46 -0.54 18.47
CA ASP A 115 -6.84 0.37 17.38
C ASP A 115 -7.53 -0.34 16.23
N ALA A 116 -7.12 -1.58 15.94
CA ALA A 116 -7.66 -2.37 14.83
C ALA A 116 -8.99 -3.06 15.17
N THR A 117 -9.12 -3.62 16.38
CA THR A 117 -10.19 -4.57 16.73
C THR A 117 -10.94 -4.23 18.03
N GLY A 118 -10.46 -3.26 18.80
CA GLY A 118 -11.13 -2.77 20.02
C GLY A 118 -10.58 -3.36 21.34
N LEU A 119 -11.22 -2.96 22.45
CA LEU A 119 -10.71 -3.16 23.82
C LEU A 119 -10.58 -4.62 24.25
N TYR A 120 -11.55 -5.47 23.92
CA TYR A 120 -11.55 -6.86 24.40
C TYR A 120 -10.40 -7.68 23.82
N ALA A 121 -10.13 -7.55 22.51
CA ALA A 121 -9.02 -8.23 21.85
C ALA A 121 -7.66 -7.78 22.40
N ALA A 122 -7.50 -6.48 22.66
CA ALA A 122 -6.29 -5.95 23.28
C ALA A 122 -6.08 -6.45 24.71
N ILE A 123 -7.16 -6.57 25.50
CA ILE A 123 -7.09 -7.11 26.86
C ILE A 123 -6.70 -8.59 26.83
N ASP A 124 -7.23 -9.37 25.90
CA ASP A 124 -6.88 -10.78 25.77
C ASP A 124 -5.43 -10.97 25.33
N ALA A 125 -4.92 -10.11 24.44
CA ALA A 125 -3.49 -10.05 24.11
C ALA A 125 -2.59 -9.68 25.31
N LEU A 126 -3.08 -8.84 26.23
CA LEU A 126 -2.38 -8.51 27.49
C LEU A 126 -2.51 -9.59 28.57
N LYS A 127 -3.46 -10.53 28.47
CA LYS A 127 -3.56 -11.65 29.40
C LYS A 127 -2.59 -12.76 29.03
N ASP A 128 -2.44 -13.04 27.74
CA ASP A 128 -1.73 -14.21 27.24
C ASP A 128 -0.29 -13.88 26.82
N VAL A 129 0.57 -13.65 27.82
CA VAL A 129 2.00 -13.41 27.63
C VAL A 129 2.70 -14.61 26.98
N GLU A 130 2.19 -15.83 27.20
CA GLU A 130 2.75 -17.06 26.62
C GLU A 130 2.48 -17.14 25.11
N LEU A 131 1.27 -16.77 24.67
CA LEU A 131 0.91 -16.66 23.26
C LEU A 131 1.76 -15.61 22.55
N PHE A 132 1.98 -14.43 23.17
CA PHE A 132 2.92 -13.44 22.63
C PHE A 132 4.37 -13.95 22.56
N LEU A 133 4.82 -14.71 23.57
CA LEU A 133 6.14 -15.34 23.54
C LEU A 133 6.25 -16.38 22.42
N HIS A 134 5.20 -17.15 22.19
CA HIS A 134 5.10 -18.09 21.10
C HIS A 134 5.17 -17.35 19.76
N GLU A 135 4.44 -16.25 19.59
CA GLU A 135 4.49 -15.40 18.40
C GLU A 135 5.88 -14.78 18.19
N VAL A 136 6.49 -14.18 19.21
CA VAL A 136 7.84 -13.60 19.09
C VAL A 136 8.90 -14.67 18.79
N LYS A 137 8.78 -15.86 19.38
CA LYS A 137 9.66 -16.99 19.06
C LYS A 137 9.40 -17.50 17.64
N ALA A 138 8.13 -17.58 17.24
CA ALA A 138 7.72 -17.96 15.90
C ALA A 138 8.23 -16.96 14.85
N HIS A 139 8.18 -15.65 15.11
CA HIS A 139 8.75 -14.62 14.24
C HIS A 139 10.28 -14.62 14.20
N LYS A 140 10.94 -15.06 15.28
CA LYS A 140 12.41 -15.23 15.29
C LYS A 140 12.88 -16.44 14.50
N LYS A 141 12.12 -17.53 14.51
CA LYS A 141 12.43 -18.80 13.82
C LYS A 141 11.88 -18.83 12.39
N GLY A 142 10.76 -18.16 12.19
CA GLY A 142 9.96 -18.23 10.98
C GLY A 142 10.28 -17.16 9.95
N ILE A 143 9.73 -17.37 8.76
CA ILE A 143 9.80 -16.44 7.65
C ILE A 143 8.40 -15.92 7.36
N GLU A 144 8.29 -14.61 7.20
CA GLU A 144 7.06 -13.95 6.78
C GLU A 144 6.87 -14.08 5.27
N LEU A 145 5.65 -14.41 4.84
CA LEU A 145 5.31 -14.60 3.43
C LEU A 145 5.65 -13.37 2.59
N ASN A 146 5.41 -12.16 3.10
CA ASN A 146 5.68 -10.91 2.38
C ASN A 146 7.16 -10.73 1.98
N LYS A 147 8.09 -11.36 2.69
CA LYS A 147 9.52 -11.30 2.36
C LYS A 147 9.89 -12.24 1.19
N VAL A 148 9.07 -13.25 0.93
CA VAL A 148 9.37 -14.34 0.00
C VAL A 148 8.34 -14.50 -1.11
N SER A 149 7.19 -13.82 -1.04
CA SER A 149 6.09 -13.93 -2.00
C SER A 149 6.52 -13.66 -3.45
N ALA A 150 7.24 -12.57 -3.71
CA ALA A 150 7.75 -12.26 -5.04
C ALA A 150 8.72 -13.33 -5.58
N MET A 151 9.55 -13.91 -4.71
CA MET A 151 10.43 -15.02 -5.08
C MET A 151 9.64 -16.28 -5.41
N LEU A 152 8.61 -16.58 -4.61
CA LEU A 152 7.76 -17.75 -4.82
C LEU A 152 6.91 -17.61 -6.09
N GLU A 153 6.43 -16.41 -6.43
CA GLU A 153 5.71 -16.15 -7.69
C GLU A 153 6.58 -16.46 -8.91
N LEU A 154 7.84 -15.99 -8.89
CA LEU A 154 8.81 -16.27 -9.95
C LEU A 154 9.16 -17.76 -10.00
N TYR A 155 9.28 -18.41 -8.84
CA TYR A 155 9.52 -19.85 -8.75
C TYR A 155 8.37 -20.66 -9.38
N ILE A 156 7.12 -20.33 -9.07
CA ILE A 156 5.94 -20.99 -9.66
C ILE A 156 5.84 -20.69 -11.15
N GLN A 157 6.08 -19.44 -11.56
CA GLN A 157 6.13 -19.08 -12.98
C GLN A 157 7.20 -19.87 -13.73
N GLY A 158 8.34 -20.17 -13.11
CA GLY A 158 9.41 -20.98 -13.69
C GLY A 158 9.06 -22.46 -13.91
N LEU A 159 8.04 -23.00 -13.21
CA LEU A 159 7.65 -24.41 -13.36
C LEU A 159 6.84 -24.67 -14.64
N HIS A 160 6.01 -23.72 -15.08
CA HIS A 160 5.08 -23.93 -16.20
C HIS A 160 4.63 -22.64 -16.93
N GLY A 161 5.38 -21.54 -16.80
CA GLY A 161 5.15 -20.29 -17.54
C GLY A 161 3.99 -19.41 -17.08
N ARG A 162 2.94 -19.98 -16.46
CA ARG A 162 1.81 -19.22 -15.90
C ARG A 162 2.19 -18.56 -14.58
N ARG A 163 1.94 -17.25 -14.46
CA ARG A 163 2.08 -16.52 -13.20
C ARG A 163 0.82 -16.72 -12.35
N LEU A 164 0.97 -17.28 -11.16
CA LEU A 164 -0.05 -17.31 -10.12
C LEU A 164 0.30 -16.29 -9.03
N LYS A 165 -0.69 -15.55 -8.54
CA LYS A 165 -0.49 -14.60 -7.43
C LYS A 165 -0.30 -15.38 -6.12
N ILE A 166 0.49 -14.85 -5.20
CA ILE A 166 0.65 -15.44 -3.86
C ILE A 166 0.08 -14.49 -2.82
N GLU A 167 -0.90 -14.98 -2.08
CA GLU A 167 -1.65 -14.20 -1.09
C GLU A 167 -1.60 -14.85 0.29
N GLN A 168 -1.79 -14.03 1.32
CA GLN A 168 -1.78 -14.48 2.70
C GLN A 168 -3.17 -14.97 3.11
N ALA A 169 -3.27 -16.18 3.67
CA ALA A 169 -4.47 -16.66 4.33
C ALA A 169 -4.14 -17.54 5.54
N VAL A 170 -5.14 -17.82 6.38
CA VAL A 170 -4.99 -18.75 7.51
C VAL A 170 -4.93 -20.21 7.04
N ALA A 171 -5.65 -20.56 5.98
CA ALA A 171 -5.67 -21.90 5.38
C ALA A 171 -4.75 -21.99 4.15
N ILE A 172 -4.26 -23.19 3.82
CA ILE A 172 -3.35 -23.45 2.70
C ILE A 172 -4.15 -23.99 1.52
N TYR A 173 -4.51 -23.14 0.56
CA TYR A 173 -5.37 -23.54 -0.56
C TYR A 173 -5.10 -22.72 -1.83
N THR A 174 -5.72 -23.10 -2.94
CA THR A 174 -5.75 -22.32 -4.18
C THR A 174 -7.18 -22.20 -4.65
N ASP A 175 -7.50 -21.05 -5.24
CA ASP A 175 -8.76 -20.82 -5.95
C ASP A 175 -8.59 -20.92 -7.48
N THR A 176 -7.45 -21.48 -7.92
CA THR A 176 -6.93 -21.57 -9.29
C THR A 176 -6.34 -20.28 -9.88
N ASP A 177 -6.60 -19.09 -9.34
CA ASP A 177 -6.00 -17.82 -9.80
C ASP A 177 -4.85 -17.37 -8.89
N ALA A 178 -5.02 -17.58 -7.58
CA ALA A 178 -4.05 -17.32 -6.54
C ALA A 178 -3.74 -18.58 -5.71
N ILE A 179 -2.55 -18.57 -5.11
CA ILE A 179 -2.08 -19.53 -4.12
C ILE A 179 -2.09 -18.82 -2.76
N PHE A 180 -2.86 -19.36 -1.82
CA PHE A 180 -3.00 -18.83 -0.48
C PHE A 180 -2.12 -19.61 0.50
N LEU A 181 -1.23 -18.90 1.19
CA LEU A 181 -0.26 -19.46 2.12
C LEU A 181 -0.32 -18.74 3.48
N PRO A 182 0.11 -19.39 4.58
CA PRO A 182 0.18 -18.76 5.89
C PRO A 182 1.10 -17.55 5.87
N GLY A 183 0.72 -16.49 6.58
CA GLY A 183 1.52 -15.26 6.67
C GLY A 183 2.88 -15.45 7.32
N LEU A 184 3.03 -16.48 8.16
CA LEU A 184 4.25 -16.83 8.86
C LEU A 184 4.38 -18.36 8.91
N ASN A 185 5.48 -18.89 8.37
CA ASN A 185 5.89 -20.28 8.60
C ASN A 185 7.03 -20.30 9.60
N SER A 186 6.80 -20.93 10.75
CA SER A 186 7.73 -21.01 11.88
C SER A 186 7.92 -22.43 12.42
N LEU A 187 7.51 -23.44 11.65
CA LEU A 187 7.52 -24.85 12.06
C LEU A 187 8.93 -25.36 12.38
N PHE A 188 9.94 -24.90 11.64
CA PHE A 188 11.33 -25.31 11.81
C PHE A 188 12.17 -24.21 12.46
N GLU A 189 13.27 -24.59 13.13
CA GLU A 189 14.18 -23.65 13.81
C GLU A 189 14.99 -22.76 12.85
N GLY A 190 15.14 -23.17 11.59
CA GLY A 190 15.99 -22.50 10.60
C GLY A 190 15.18 -21.84 9.47
N PRO A 191 15.59 -20.63 9.00
CA PRO A 191 14.91 -19.92 7.92
C PRO A 191 14.88 -20.75 6.62
N ASP A 192 15.94 -21.49 6.31
CA ASP A 192 16.03 -22.27 5.07
C ASP A 192 14.97 -23.37 4.99
N ASN A 193 14.69 -24.06 6.11
CA ASN A 193 13.66 -25.10 6.16
C ASN A 193 12.26 -24.51 6.08
N ASN A 194 12.01 -23.35 6.69
CA ASN A 194 10.72 -22.65 6.57
C ASN A 194 10.48 -22.09 5.16
N LEU A 195 11.55 -21.65 4.48
CA LEU A 195 11.48 -21.28 3.06
C LEU A 195 11.21 -22.50 2.17
N ALA A 196 11.89 -23.63 2.45
CA ALA A 196 11.64 -24.89 1.75
C ALA A 196 10.20 -25.37 1.95
N LEU A 197 9.62 -25.16 3.15
CA LEU A 197 8.21 -25.46 3.44
C LEU A 197 7.27 -24.63 2.57
N TYR A 198 7.50 -23.32 2.42
CA TYR A 198 6.71 -22.49 1.51
C TYR A 198 6.80 -22.98 0.06
N ARG A 199 8.01 -23.34 -0.41
CA ARG A 199 8.19 -23.89 -1.76
C ARG A 199 7.46 -25.21 -1.94
N ALA A 200 7.50 -26.10 -0.95
CA ALA A 200 6.80 -27.37 -0.98
C ALA A 200 5.26 -27.18 -1.05
N GLN A 201 4.72 -26.34 -0.18
CA GLN A 201 3.28 -26.02 -0.14
C GLN A 201 2.83 -25.37 -1.46
N ALA A 202 3.57 -24.37 -1.95
CA ALA A 202 3.26 -23.70 -3.22
C ALA A 202 3.35 -24.66 -4.41
N SER A 203 4.35 -25.55 -4.44
CA SER A 203 4.50 -26.54 -5.53
C SER A 203 3.34 -27.53 -5.57
N LEU A 204 2.84 -27.96 -4.42
CA LEU A 204 1.69 -28.87 -4.36
C LEU A 204 0.38 -28.18 -4.74
N LEU A 205 0.15 -26.94 -4.32
CA LEU A 205 -1.01 -26.14 -4.74
C LEU A 205 -0.97 -25.83 -6.24
N TRP A 206 0.21 -25.52 -6.78
CA TRP A 206 0.41 -25.42 -8.23
C TRP A 206 0.14 -26.76 -8.93
N ALA A 207 0.61 -27.88 -8.37
CA ALA A 207 0.37 -29.21 -8.94
C ALA A 207 -1.13 -29.55 -8.97
N GLN A 208 -1.90 -29.12 -7.97
CA GLN A 208 -3.36 -29.30 -7.93
C GLN A 208 -4.04 -28.62 -9.14
N ASN A 209 -3.58 -27.42 -9.47
CA ASN A 209 -4.01 -26.70 -10.65
C ASN A 209 -3.55 -27.43 -11.93
N HIS A 210 -2.26 -27.72 -12.04
CA HIS A 210 -1.63 -28.26 -13.25
C HIS A 210 -2.10 -29.67 -13.62
N TYR A 211 -2.25 -30.59 -12.65
CA TYR A 211 -2.73 -31.97 -12.90
C TYR A 211 -4.25 -32.11 -12.84
N GLY A 212 -4.99 -31.00 -13.06
CA GLY A 212 -6.41 -31.01 -13.37
C GLY A 212 -7.34 -31.45 -12.25
N SER A 213 -6.97 -31.23 -10.98
CA SER A 213 -7.83 -31.57 -9.83
C SER A 213 -9.14 -30.79 -9.86
N TRP A 214 -9.10 -29.56 -10.40
CA TRP A 214 -10.22 -28.65 -10.50
C TRP A 214 -10.88 -28.63 -11.88
N CYS A 215 -10.65 -29.65 -12.72
CA CYS A 215 -11.27 -29.73 -14.04
C CYS A 215 -12.81 -29.77 -13.94
N ILE A 216 -13.50 -29.08 -14.86
CA ILE A 216 -14.96 -28.89 -14.83
C ILE A 216 -15.74 -30.22 -14.84
N LYS A 217 -15.18 -31.27 -15.44
CA LYS A 217 -15.76 -32.63 -15.45
C LYS A 217 -16.02 -33.21 -14.04
N TYR A 218 -15.36 -32.68 -13.02
CA TYR A 218 -15.54 -33.11 -11.64
C TYR A 218 -16.39 -32.14 -10.80
N ALA A 219 -16.84 -31.01 -11.36
CA ALA A 219 -17.53 -29.96 -10.61
C ALA A 219 -18.77 -30.49 -9.86
N ASP A 220 -19.62 -31.25 -10.57
CA ASP A 220 -20.83 -31.84 -9.97
C ASP A 220 -20.47 -32.82 -8.85
N ALA A 221 -19.50 -33.71 -9.09
CA ALA A 221 -19.08 -34.71 -8.12
C ALA A 221 -18.45 -34.07 -6.87
N LEU A 222 -17.72 -32.96 -7.02
CA LEU A 222 -17.11 -32.20 -5.94
C LEU A 222 -18.14 -31.43 -5.11
N SER A 223 -19.18 -30.88 -5.75
CA SER A 223 -20.26 -30.14 -5.08
C SER A 223 -21.12 -31.02 -4.15
N LEU A 224 -21.09 -32.34 -4.36
CA LEU A 224 -21.84 -33.32 -3.58
C LEU A 224 -21.07 -33.83 -2.35
N ILE A 225 -19.82 -33.39 -2.14
CA ILE A 225 -18.98 -33.85 -1.03
C ILE A 225 -19.31 -33.04 0.23
N SER A 226 -19.53 -33.73 1.35
CA SER A 226 -19.80 -33.05 2.62
C SER A 226 -18.54 -32.43 3.21
N GLU A 227 -18.71 -31.36 4.01
CA GLU A 227 -17.58 -30.66 4.64
C GLU A 227 -16.72 -31.59 5.52
N GLU A 228 -17.33 -32.60 6.16
CA GLU A 228 -16.60 -33.55 7.01
C GLU A 228 -15.66 -34.48 6.20
N ALA A 229 -15.92 -34.65 4.91
CA ALA A 229 -15.14 -35.49 4.02
C ALA A 229 -13.98 -34.75 3.33
N LEU A 230 -13.96 -33.41 3.38
CA LEU A 230 -12.93 -32.57 2.75
C LEU A 230 -11.50 -32.81 3.27
N PRO A 231 -11.24 -33.02 4.58
CA PRO A 231 -9.89 -33.33 5.06
C PRO A 231 -9.35 -34.63 4.47
N LEU A 232 -10.21 -35.64 4.28
CA LEU A 232 -9.84 -36.92 3.72
C LEU A 232 -9.55 -36.81 2.22
N LEU A 233 -10.36 -36.04 1.50
CA LEU A 233 -10.11 -35.70 0.09
C LEU A 233 -8.78 -34.95 -0.09
N SER A 234 -8.54 -33.95 0.77
CA SER A 234 -7.31 -33.14 0.79
C SER A 234 -6.07 -34.00 0.99
N TRP A 235 -6.16 -35.00 1.88
CA TRP A 235 -5.11 -35.98 2.06
C TRP A 235 -4.91 -36.84 0.82
N PHE A 236 -5.96 -37.47 0.27
CA PHE A 236 -5.88 -38.28 -0.95
C PHE A 236 -5.26 -37.52 -2.12
N GLU A 237 -5.64 -36.26 -2.26
CA GLU A 237 -5.14 -35.40 -3.30
C GLU A 237 -3.66 -35.06 -3.10
N THR A 238 -3.22 -34.84 -1.86
CA THR A 238 -1.80 -34.68 -1.53
C THR A 238 -0.97 -35.90 -1.98
N ILE A 239 -1.50 -37.12 -1.83
CA ILE A 239 -0.84 -38.36 -2.26
C ILE A 239 -0.69 -38.40 -3.78
N ARG A 240 -1.80 -38.20 -4.48
CA ARG A 240 -1.87 -38.25 -5.95
C ARG A 240 -0.91 -37.24 -6.56
N LEU A 241 -0.94 -36.00 -6.07
CA LEU A 241 -0.09 -34.91 -6.54
C LEU A 241 1.38 -35.13 -6.21
N TYR A 242 1.69 -35.64 -5.01
CA TYR A 242 3.06 -36.02 -4.65
C TYR A 242 3.61 -37.08 -5.61
N ALA A 243 2.83 -38.12 -5.96
CA ALA A 243 3.25 -39.16 -6.89
C ALA A 243 3.54 -38.61 -8.30
N ARG A 244 2.72 -37.67 -8.79
CA ARG A 244 2.96 -36.95 -10.04
C ARG A 244 4.23 -36.10 -9.99
N LEU A 245 4.36 -35.26 -8.96
CA LEU A 245 5.55 -34.44 -8.75
C LEU A 245 6.82 -35.28 -8.62
N LYS A 246 6.76 -36.47 -8.03
CA LYS A 246 7.92 -37.35 -7.87
C LYS A 246 8.49 -37.81 -9.20
N LYS A 247 7.62 -37.98 -10.20
CA LYS A 247 8.02 -38.34 -11.56
C LYS A 247 8.60 -37.13 -12.30
N ASP A 248 7.87 -36.02 -12.32
CA ASP A 248 8.16 -34.89 -13.20
C ASP A 248 9.21 -33.93 -12.58
N TYR A 249 9.25 -33.83 -11.25
CA TYR A 249 10.13 -32.93 -10.49
C TYR A 249 10.72 -33.61 -9.23
N PRO A 250 11.60 -34.62 -9.37
CA PRO A 250 12.12 -35.40 -8.23
C PRO A 250 12.91 -34.57 -7.22
N GLY A 251 13.47 -33.42 -7.62
CA GLY A 251 14.15 -32.50 -6.72
C GLY A 251 13.22 -31.85 -5.69
N ILE A 252 11.98 -31.53 -6.11
CA ILE A 252 10.97 -30.95 -5.21
C ILE A 252 10.53 -31.99 -4.19
N THR A 253 10.28 -33.24 -4.63
CA THR A 253 9.83 -34.29 -3.72
C THR A 253 10.89 -34.73 -2.74
N ARG A 254 12.19 -34.70 -3.09
CA ARG A 254 13.28 -34.90 -2.12
C ARG A 254 13.24 -33.88 -0.99
N ASN A 255 12.93 -32.61 -1.29
CA ASN A 255 12.77 -31.58 -0.27
C ASN A 255 11.53 -31.85 0.60
N ILE A 256 10.42 -32.28 0.00
CA ILE A 256 9.22 -32.68 0.74
C ILE A 256 9.55 -33.83 1.70
N ASP A 257 10.24 -34.87 1.24
CA ASP A 257 10.63 -36.02 2.05
C ASP A 257 11.53 -35.61 3.23
N ASN A 258 12.49 -34.72 2.99
CA ASN A 258 13.35 -34.17 4.05
C ASN A 258 12.56 -33.38 5.10
N LEU A 259 11.58 -32.56 4.67
CA LEU A 259 10.75 -31.78 5.58
C LEU A 259 9.80 -32.66 6.40
N LEU A 260 9.22 -33.70 5.79
CA LEU A 260 8.41 -34.69 6.49
C LEU A 260 9.25 -35.43 7.54
N LEU A 261 10.47 -35.85 7.18
CA LEU A 261 11.40 -36.48 8.11
C LEU A 261 11.75 -35.56 9.29
N LEU A 262 12.05 -34.28 9.03
CA LEU A 262 12.34 -33.28 10.06
C LEU A 262 11.13 -33.00 10.97
N ALA A 263 9.92 -33.11 10.44
CA ALA A 263 8.69 -32.96 11.21
C ALA A 263 8.27 -34.25 11.94
N GLU A 264 9.03 -35.35 11.81
CA GLU A 264 8.67 -36.69 12.30
C GLU A 264 7.31 -37.17 11.76
N GLN A 265 6.97 -36.74 10.54
CA GLN A 265 5.73 -37.08 9.86
C GLN A 265 6.01 -38.03 8.70
N GLN A 266 5.04 -38.88 8.40
CA GLN A 266 5.04 -39.71 7.21
C GLN A 266 3.81 -39.37 6.40
N LEU A 267 3.98 -39.29 5.07
CA LEU A 267 2.85 -39.04 4.17
C LEU A 267 1.74 -40.10 4.36
N MET A 268 2.15 -41.36 4.62
CA MET A 268 1.28 -42.52 4.87
C MET A 268 1.45 -43.07 6.30
N PRO A 269 0.35 -43.32 7.03
CA PRO A 269 0.35 -44.16 8.24
C PRO A 269 0.52 -45.66 7.90
N GLU A 270 1.12 -46.45 8.80
CA GLU A 270 1.43 -47.89 8.60
C GLU A 270 0.22 -48.85 8.50
N ASN A 271 -1.01 -48.36 8.36
CA ASN A 271 -2.21 -49.19 8.34
C ASN A 271 -2.41 -49.88 6.97
N HIS A 272 -2.86 -51.15 6.97
CA HIS A 272 -3.07 -51.95 5.75
C HIS A 272 -4.11 -51.33 4.80
N GLU A 273 -5.20 -50.74 5.31
CA GLU A 273 -6.21 -50.08 4.46
C GLU A 273 -5.67 -48.80 3.79
N CYS A 274 -4.68 -48.13 4.38
CA CYS A 274 -4.03 -46.95 3.78
C CYS A 274 -3.04 -47.34 2.66
N HIS A 275 -2.45 -48.54 2.73
CA HIS A 275 -1.54 -49.04 1.69
C HIS A 275 -2.25 -49.26 0.35
N ASP A 276 -3.48 -49.79 0.39
CA ASP A 276 -4.28 -49.99 -0.82
C ASP A 276 -4.62 -48.64 -1.47
N VAL A 277 -5.07 -47.66 -0.68
CA VAL A 277 -5.36 -46.30 -1.15
C VAL A 277 -4.12 -45.65 -1.77
N TYR A 278 -2.97 -45.78 -1.10
CA TYR A 278 -1.70 -45.27 -1.60
C TYR A 278 -1.32 -45.88 -2.94
N ALA A 279 -1.47 -47.20 -3.10
CA ALA A 279 -1.14 -47.90 -4.34
C ALA A 279 -2.01 -47.41 -5.51
N HIS A 280 -3.32 -47.20 -5.28
CA HIS A 280 -4.23 -46.73 -6.32
C HIS A 280 -4.00 -45.25 -6.67
N LEU A 281 -3.75 -44.38 -5.69
CA LEU A 281 -3.53 -42.95 -5.93
C LEU A 281 -2.11 -42.62 -6.41
N SER A 282 -1.14 -43.48 -6.13
CA SER A 282 0.23 -43.34 -6.63
C SER A 282 0.38 -43.79 -8.09
N ASP A 283 -0.65 -44.39 -8.68
CA ASP A 283 -0.66 -44.68 -10.12
C ASP A 283 -0.62 -43.37 -10.92
N LEU A 284 0.28 -43.29 -11.89
CA LEU A 284 0.41 -42.17 -12.82
C LEU A 284 -0.77 -42.02 -13.78
N LYS A 285 -1.77 -42.91 -13.72
CA LYS A 285 -3.06 -42.73 -14.41
C LYS A 285 -4.16 -42.21 -13.49
N ALA A 286 -3.92 -42.12 -12.17
CA ALA A 286 -4.91 -41.63 -11.22
C ALA A 286 -5.26 -40.16 -11.47
N ASP A 287 -6.56 -39.88 -11.51
CA ASP A 287 -7.16 -38.56 -11.63
C ASP A 287 -8.02 -38.23 -10.39
N MET A 288 -8.56 -37.02 -10.33
CA MET A 288 -9.44 -36.60 -9.24
C MET A 288 -10.70 -37.47 -9.14
N GLY A 289 -11.17 -38.03 -10.25
CA GLY A 289 -12.30 -38.95 -10.27
C GLY A 289 -12.03 -40.21 -9.45
N LEU A 290 -10.80 -40.74 -9.47
CA LEU A 290 -10.38 -41.85 -8.63
C LEU A 290 -10.33 -41.46 -7.15
N SER A 291 -9.82 -40.27 -6.81
CA SER A 291 -9.85 -39.73 -5.43
C SER A 291 -11.28 -39.65 -4.88
N ILE A 292 -12.22 -39.13 -5.67
CA ILE A 292 -13.65 -39.01 -5.29
C ILE A 292 -14.31 -40.38 -5.18
N LYS A 293 -14.02 -41.32 -6.10
CA LYS A 293 -14.55 -42.69 -6.04
C LYS A 293 -14.09 -43.41 -4.78
N LEU A 294 -12.81 -43.29 -4.42
CA LEU A 294 -12.28 -43.84 -3.18
C LEU A 294 -12.97 -43.18 -1.99
N LEU A 295 -13.07 -41.85 -1.95
CA LEU A 295 -13.76 -41.14 -0.88
C LEU A 295 -15.19 -41.66 -0.67
N ASN A 296 -15.97 -41.81 -1.74
CA ASN A 296 -17.34 -42.33 -1.69
C ASN A 296 -17.40 -43.81 -1.28
N HIS A 297 -16.47 -44.63 -1.75
CA HIS A 297 -16.36 -46.04 -1.33
C HIS A 297 -16.12 -46.15 0.19
N TYR A 298 -15.23 -45.32 0.73
CA TYR A 298 -14.99 -45.23 2.17
C TYR A 298 -16.25 -44.68 2.89
N ALA A 299 -16.85 -43.59 2.42
CA ALA A 299 -18.06 -43.04 3.04
C ALA A 299 -19.21 -44.06 3.13
N GLN A 300 -19.40 -44.90 2.09
CA GLN A 300 -20.42 -45.96 2.05
C GLN A 300 -20.10 -47.16 2.95
N LYS A 301 -18.82 -47.55 3.05
CA LYS A 301 -18.38 -48.67 3.89
C LYS A 301 -18.60 -48.40 5.39
N TYR A 302 -18.56 -47.15 5.82
CA TYR A 302 -18.62 -46.77 7.24
C TYR A 302 -19.91 -46.04 7.68
N THR A 303 -20.93 -45.91 6.82
CA THR A 303 -22.20 -45.23 7.14
C THR A 303 -23.08 -45.99 8.17
N HIS A 304 -22.76 -47.25 8.48
CA HIS A 304 -23.54 -48.09 9.41
C HIS A 304 -22.96 -48.22 10.83
N GLN A 305 -21.83 -47.58 11.16
CA GLN A 305 -21.29 -47.54 12.53
C GLN A 305 -20.83 -46.12 12.85
N LYS A 306 -21.20 -45.62 14.05
CA LYS A 306 -20.91 -44.27 14.57
C LYS A 306 -19.52 -43.76 14.14
N VAL A 307 -19.52 -42.57 13.52
CA VAL A 307 -18.40 -41.87 12.86
C VAL A 307 -17.34 -41.35 13.85
N THR A 308 -16.74 -42.24 14.64
CA THR A 308 -15.58 -41.89 15.49
C THR A 308 -14.61 -43.07 15.48
N GLY A 309 -13.68 -43.11 14.53
CA GLY A 309 -12.65 -44.16 14.60
C GLY A 309 -11.55 -44.23 13.53
N TYR A 310 -11.82 -44.38 12.23
CA TYR A 310 -10.92 -45.27 11.47
C TYR A 310 -10.11 -44.78 10.27
N ILE A 311 -10.27 -43.57 9.73
CA ILE A 311 -9.20 -42.91 8.94
C ILE A 311 -9.32 -41.39 9.17
N SER A 312 -8.57 -40.86 10.12
CA SER A 312 -8.41 -39.40 10.23
C SER A 312 -7.32 -38.97 9.27
N ALA A 313 -7.57 -37.93 8.47
CA ALA A 313 -6.52 -37.30 7.69
C ALA A 313 -5.38 -36.91 8.63
N PRO A 314 -4.12 -37.32 8.36
CA PRO A 314 -2.99 -36.94 9.18
C PRO A 314 -2.79 -35.42 9.08
N GLY A 315 -2.46 -34.79 10.21
CA GLY A 315 -2.15 -33.36 10.29
C GLY A 315 -0.78 -33.04 9.68
N LEU A 316 -0.62 -33.29 8.38
CA LEU A 316 0.64 -33.08 7.67
C LEU A 316 0.97 -31.59 7.56
N CYS A 317 2.24 -31.25 7.75
CA CYS A 317 2.78 -29.91 7.52
C CYS A 317 2.78 -29.52 6.04
N ILE A 318 2.77 -30.53 5.17
CA ILE A 318 2.74 -30.43 3.72
C ILE A 318 1.47 -31.13 3.24
N ARG A 319 0.45 -30.33 2.93
CA ARG A 319 -0.85 -30.80 2.43
C ARG A 319 -1.48 -29.79 1.50
N VAL A 320 -2.48 -30.25 0.77
CA VAL A 320 -3.27 -29.46 -0.18
C VAL A 320 -4.72 -29.45 0.31
N ASP A 321 -5.17 -28.33 0.88
CA ASP A 321 -6.56 -28.24 1.34
C ASP A 321 -7.49 -28.00 0.15
N CYS A 322 -8.51 -28.86 0.01
CA CYS A 322 -9.49 -28.81 -1.06
C CYS A 322 -10.73 -28.01 -0.63
N TYR A 323 -11.00 -26.90 -1.30
CA TYR A 323 -12.22 -26.10 -1.11
C TYR A 323 -12.98 -25.94 -2.45
N PRO A 324 -13.81 -26.93 -2.84
CA PRO A 324 -14.53 -26.92 -4.11
C PRO A 324 -15.36 -25.65 -4.34
N ASP A 325 -16.07 -25.17 -3.32
CA ASP A 325 -16.97 -24.02 -3.45
C ASP A 325 -16.22 -22.73 -3.79
N LYS A 326 -15.08 -22.50 -3.12
CA LYS A 326 -14.23 -21.32 -3.36
C LYS A 326 -13.64 -21.32 -4.77
N VAL A 327 -13.27 -22.50 -5.27
CA VAL A 327 -12.72 -22.68 -6.61
C VAL A 327 -13.80 -22.52 -7.69
N ALA A 328 -15.00 -23.05 -7.45
CA ALA A 328 -16.06 -23.09 -8.45
C ALA A 328 -16.44 -21.69 -8.96
N THR A 329 -16.65 -20.73 -8.07
CA THR A 329 -17.03 -19.35 -8.44
C THR A 329 -15.95 -18.67 -9.29
N ILE A 330 -14.68 -18.78 -8.87
CA ILE A 330 -13.56 -18.08 -9.52
C ILE A 330 -13.23 -18.73 -10.88
N ARG A 331 -13.26 -20.06 -10.95
CA ARG A 331 -13.08 -20.82 -12.18
C ARG A 331 -14.12 -20.45 -13.24
N LEU A 332 -15.40 -20.35 -12.87
CA LEU A 332 -16.47 -19.99 -13.83
C LEU A 332 -16.27 -18.59 -14.44
N GLN A 333 -15.93 -17.60 -13.60
CA GLN A 333 -15.64 -16.25 -14.06
C GLN A 333 -14.43 -16.24 -15.02
N ARG A 334 -13.39 -17.03 -14.70
CA ARG A 334 -12.21 -17.15 -15.56
C ARG A 334 -12.52 -17.79 -16.91
N ILE A 335 -13.24 -18.91 -16.93
CA ILE A 335 -13.62 -19.62 -18.17
C ILE A 335 -14.32 -18.67 -19.14
N LEU A 336 -15.16 -17.76 -18.64
CA LEU A 336 -15.88 -16.77 -19.45
C LEU A 336 -14.97 -15.65 -19.97
N LEU A 337 -14.08 -15.11 -19.13
CA LEU A 337 -13.09 -14.11 -19.56
C LEU A 337 -12.11 -14.65 -20.58
N GLU A 338 -11.55 -15.84 -20.32
CA GLU A 338 -10.56 -16.48 -21.19
C GLU A 338 -11.17 -16.88 -22.53
N LYS A 339 -12.46 -17.28 -22.55
CA LYS A 339 -13.20 -17.49 -23.80
C LYS A 339 -13.18 -16.26 -24.68
N ASN A 340 -13.60 -15.12 -24.14
CA ASN A 340 -13.70 -13.87 -24.88
C ASN A 340 -12.32 -13.39 -25.36
N GLN A 341 -11.31 -13.50 -24.50
CA GLN A 341 -9.93 -13.14 -24.84
C GLN A 341 -9.36 -14.03 -25.94
N PHE A 342 -9.63 -15.34 -25.90
CA PHE A 342 -9.14 -16.28 -26.91
C PHE A 342 -9.79 -16.03 -28.27
N GLN A 343 -11.11 -15.79 -28.30
CA GLN A 343 -11.83 -15.44 -29.53
C GLN A 343 -11.35 -14.11 -30.12
N TYR A 344 -11.00 -13.14 -29.27
CA TYR A 344 -10.43 -11.86 -29.71
C TYR A 344 -9.01 -12.02 -30.29
N LEU A 345 -8.16 -12.83 -29.65
CA LEU A 345 -6.82 -13.14 -30.19
C LEU A 345 -6.89 -13.86 -31.53
N LEU A 346 -7.86 -14.77 -31.71
CA LEU A 346 -8.11 -15.42 -32.99
C LEU A 346 -8.57 -14.42 -34.06
N PHE A 347 -9.42 -13.46 -33.72
CA PHE A 347 -9.82 -12.37 -34.62
C PHE A 347 -8.61 -11.52 -35.06
N GLN A 348 -7.75 -11.11 -34.12
CA GLN A 348 -6.54 -10.36 -34.45
C GLN A 348 -5.56 -11.12 -35.36
N LEU A 349 -5.43 -12.44 -35.15
CA LEU A 349 -4.60 -13.31 -36.00
C LEU A 349 -5.15 -13.46 -37.43
N LEU A 350 -6.46 -13.33 -37.61
CA LEU A 350 -7.11 -13.32 -38.93
C LEU A 350 -6.91 -11.98 -39.67
N ASP A 351 -6.92 -10.87 -38.94
CA ASP A 351 -6.77 -9.51 -39.48
C ASP A 351 -5.30 -9.13 -39.81
N ASP A 352 -4.31 -9.61 -39.04
CA ASP A 352 -2.89 -9.32 -39.28
C ASP A 352 -1.99 -10.57 -39.09
N PRO A 353 -1.73 -11.34 -40.16
CA PRO A 353 -1.01 -12.61 -40.09
C PRO A 353 0.51 -12.47 -39.84
N SER A 354 1.03 -11.24 -39.75
CA SER A 354 2.46 -10.97 -39.53
C SER A 354 2.89 -11.00 -38.05
N GLY A 355 1.94 -11.11 -37.11
CA GLY A 355 2.20 -11.24 -35.67
C GLY A 355 2.76 -9.98 -34.97
N LEU A 356 3.02 -8.90 -35.71
CA LEU A 356 3.71 -7.71 -35.20
C LEU A 356 2.81 -6.78 -34.37
N LYS A 357 1.48 -6.83 -34.53
CA LYS A 357 0.53 -6.02 -33.73
C LYS A 357 -0.06 -6.76 -32.53
N SER A 358 -0.12 -8.10 -32.56
CA SER A 358 -0.74 -8.92 -31.51
C SER A 358 0.02 -8.87 -30.19
N GLU A 359 1.35 -8.69 -30.20
CA GLU A 359 2.15 -8.54 -28.97
C GLU A 359 1.84 -7.23 -28.22
N SER A 360 1.63 -6.13 -28.95
CA SER A 360 1.35 -4.81 -28.38
C SER A 360 -0.04 -4.72 -27.72
N ALA A 361 -1.04 -5.43 -28.27
CA ALA A 361 -2.39 -5.50 -27.70
C ALA A 361 -2.50 -6.53 -26.56
N SER A 362 -1.77 -7.65 -26.64
CA SER A 362 -1.72 -8.67 -25.57
C SER A 362 -1.15 -8.12 -24.26
N GLN A 363 -0.17 -7.20 -24.33
CA GLN A 363 0.36 -6.51 -23.15
C GLN A 363 -0.66 -5.54 -22.52
N GLN A 364 -1.50 -4.89 -23.32
CA GLN A 364 -2.56 -4.01 -22.83
C GLN A 364 -3.75 -4.79 -22.23
N ILE A 365 -4.05 -5.98 -22.77
CA ILE A 365 -5.13 -6.86 -22.29
C ILE A 365 -4.71 -7.57 -20.99
N ASN A 366 -3.48 -8.09 -20.89
CA ASN A 366 -2.98 -8.73 -19.67
C ASN A 366 -2.74 -7.76 -18.49
N GLN A 367 -2.51 -6.48 -18.77
CA GLN A 367 -2.45 -5.45 -17.71
C GLN A 367 -3.86 -5.08 -17.19
N LYS A 368 -4.88 -5.08 -18.05
CA LYS A 368 -6.28 -4.77 -17.69
C LYS A 368 -7.06 -5.96 -17.09
N ASN A 369 -6.72 -7.19 -17.43
CA ASN A 369 -7.38 -8.40 -16.91
C ASN A 369 -7.06 -8.70 -15.44
N LYS A 370 -6.09 -8.01 -14.84
CA LYS A 370 -5.80 -8.11 -13.39
C LYS A 370 -6.77 -7.33 -12.51
N GLN A 371 -7.63 -6.48 -13.09
CA GLN A 371 -8.48 -5.54 -12.38
C GLN A 371 -9.94 -5.95 -12.21
N ASN A 372 -10.41 -7.07 -12.77
CA ASN A 372 -11.82 -7.42 -12.62
C ASN A 372 -12.06 -8.92 -12.49
N ASN A 373 -12.52 -9.35 -11.31
CA ASN A 373 -13.49 -10.44 -11.21
C ASN A 373 -14.26 -10.42 -9.88
N LYS A 374 -15.58 -10.64 -9.99
CA LYS A 374 -16.72 -10.51 -9.06
C LYS A 374 -17.45 -9.18 -9.26
N GLN A 375 -18.59 -9.12 -9.95
CA GLN A 375 -19.72 -10.05 -9.90
C GLN A 375 -20.30 -10.33 -11.30
N GLN A 376 -20.43 -11.62 -11.61
CA GLN A 376 -21.42 -12.15 -12.53
C GLN A 376 -22.50 -12.79 -11.67
N GLU A 377 -23.71 -12.29 -11.75
CA GLU A 377 -24.93 -13.08 -11.73
C GLU A 377 -26.07 -12.21 -12.27
N ASN A 378 -26.88 -12.81 -13.14
CA ASN A 378 -28.09 -12.28 -13.82
C ASN A 378 -27.88 -11.51 -15.13
N VAL A 379 -27.65 -12.25 -16.23
CA VAL A 379 -28.38 -12.05 -17.49
C VAL A 379 -28.59 -13.41 -18.17
N ILE A 380 -29.61 -14.17 -17.74
CA ILE A 380 -30.22 -15.22 -18.58
C ILE A 380 -31.60 -14.70 -18.96
N ALA A 381 -31.66 -14.00 -20.08
CA ALA A 381 -32.82 -13.88 -20.99
C ALA A 381 -32.44 -12.84 -22.04
N GLU A 382 -32.81 -13.11 -23.30
CA GLU A 382 -32.67 -12.21 -24.47
C GLU A 382 -31.32 -12.23 -25.21
N MET A 383 -30.99 -13.36 -25.84
CA MET A 383 -30.25 -13.34 -27.12
C MET A 383 -30.73 -14.51 -27.98
N ASP A 384 -31.87 -14.31 -28.64
CA ASP A 384 -32.35 -15.20 -29.70
C ASP A 384 -32.90 -14.35 -30.86
N SER A 385 -32.00 -13.61 -31.50
CA SER A 385 -32.14 -13.14 -32.88
C SER A 385 -30.81 -12.56 -33.33
N ASP A 386 -30.05 -13.30 -34.14
CA ASP A 386 -29.45 -12.72 -35.35
C ASP A 386 -28.78 -13.77 -36.25
N ASN A 387 -28.89 -13.48 -37.55
CA ASN A 387 -28.84 -14.30 -38.75
C ASN A 387 -27.54 -15.16 -38.94
N PRO A 388 -27.59 -16.42 -39.45
CA PRO A 388 -26.46 -17.36 -39.44
C PRO A 388 -25.54 -17.39 -40.69
N GLU A 389 -25.63 -16.44 -41.64
CA GLU A 389 -25.06 -16.66 -42.98
C GLU A 389 -23.65 -16.11 -43.29
N SER A 390 -22.82 -15.75 -42.31
CA SER A 390 -21.44 -15.30 -42.63
C SER A 390 -20.38 -15.60 -41.56
N ARG A 391 -20.21 -16.88 -41.18
CA ARG A 391 -19.10 -17.30 -40.32
C ARG A 391 -18.29 -18.41 -41.00
N GLN A 392 -17.05 -18.10 -41.42
CA GLN A 392 -16.09 -19.12 -41.85
C GLN A 392 -15.83 -20.06 -40.66
N SER A 393 -16.13 -21.34 -40.84
CA SER A 393 -15.84 -22.38 -39.85
C SER A 393 -14.33 -22.62 -39.78
N ILE A 394 -13.72 -22.35 -38.63
CA ILE A 394 -12.31 -22.67 -38.37
C ILE A 394 -12.24 -24.13 -37.92
N GLU A 395 -11.64 -25.00 -38.74
CA GLU A 395 -11.26 -26.35 -38.31
C GLU A 395 -9.86 -26.31 -37.70
N MET A 396 -9.77 -26.33 -36.37
CA MET A 396 -8.50 -26.39 -35.65
C MET A 396 -8.12 -27.85 -35.38
N ARG A 397 -7.09 -28.39 -36.05
CA ARG A 397 -6.47 -29.67 -35.67
C ARG A 397 -5.37 -29.40 -34.66
N LEU A 398 -5.69 -29.54 -33.37
CA LEU A 398 -4.71 -29.51 -32.29
C LEU A 398 -4.26 -30.92 -31.93
N ASP A 399 -2.94 -31.14 -31.91
CA ASP A 399 -2.34 -32.36 -31.35
C ASP A 399 -2.09 -32.13 -29.85
N VAL A 400 -3.10 -32.41 -29.02
CA VAL A 400 -3.14 -32.09 -27.58
C VAL A 400 -1.95 -32.71 -26.82
N ASP A 401 -1.46 -33.87 -27.29
CA ASP A 401 -0.33 -34.57 -26.69
C ASP A 401 1.01 -33.80 -26.83
N LYS A 402 1.18 -33.00 -27.90
CA LYS A 402 2.37 -32.14 -28.09
C LYS A 402 2.34 -30.86 -27.25
N LEU A 403 1.13 -30.42 -26.89
CA LEU A 403 0.90 -29.20 -26.11
C LEU A 403 1.22 -29.43 -24.62
N LEU A 404 1.00 -30.65 -24.12
CA LEU A 404 1.35 -31.08 -22.77
C LEU A 404 2.83 -31.48 -22.62
N SER A 405 3.55 -31.74 -23.72
CA SER A 405 4.99 -32.09 -23.72
C SER A 405 5.94 -30.90 -23.81
N GLY A 406 5.42 -29.67 -23.95
CA GLY A 406 6.23 -28.45 -23.99
C GLY A 406 6.97 -28.20 -25.32
N GLU A 407 6.53 -28.81 -26.42
CA GLU A 407 7.10 -28.52 -27.74
C GLU A 407 6.65 -27.15 -28.26
N SER A 408 7.60 -26.40 -28.85
CA SER A 408 7.50 -24.96 -29.08
C SER A 408 6.62 -24.55 -30.27
N ASP A 409 6.32 -25.49 -31.16
CA ASP A 409 5.72 -25.20 -32.46
C ASP A 409 4.32 -25.81 -32.57
N ILE A 410 3.35 -25.12 -31.97
CA ILE A 410 1.93 -25.45 -32.16
C ILE A 410 1.47 -24.74 -33.44
N GLU A 411 1.41 -25.51 -34.51
CA GLU A 411 0.89 -25.07 -35.80
C GLU A 411 -0.65 -25.13 -35.78
N VAL A 412 -1.30 -23.99 -35.96
CA VAL A 412 -2.75 -23.92 -36.11
C VAL A 412 -3.09 -23.72 -37.57
N THR A 413 -3.87 -24.63 -38.15
CA THR A 413 -4.42 -24.47 -39.49
C THR A 413 -5.76 -23.74 -39.42
N ILE A 414 -5.89 -22.62 -40.13
CA ILE A 414 -7.16 -21.88 -40.30
C ILE A 414 -7.49 -21.89 -41.80
N GLY A 415 -8.46 -22.72 -42.21
CA GLY A 415 -8.71 -22.99 -43.63
C GLY A 415 -7.51 -23.70 -44.28
N ASP A 416 -6.98 -23.13 -45.37
CA ASP A 416 -5.80 -23.65 -46.08
C ASP A 416 -4.45 -23.08 -45.58
N ARG A 417 -4.43 -22.40 -44.41
CA ARG A 417 -3.24 -21.66 -43.94
C ARG A 417 -2.78 -22.11 -42.56
N THR A 418 -1.47 -22.35 -42.42
CA THR A 418 -0.83 -22.66 -41.15
C THR A 418 -0.27 -21.38 -40.51
N VAL A 419 -0.66 -21.09 -39.27
CA VAL A 419 -0.23 -19.93 -38.48
C VAL A 419 0.41 -20.42 -37.18
N VAL A 420 1.52 -19.78 -36.78
CA VAL A 420 2.19 -20.04 -35.50
C VAL A 420 1.51 -19.19 -34.42
N LEU A 421 1.08 -19.83 -33.33
CA LEU A 421 0.44 -19.14 -32.21
C LEU A 421 1.43 -18.23 -31.45
N PRO A 422 1.05 -16.98 -31.12
CA PRO A 422 1.80 -16.14 -30.19
C PRO A 422 1.88 -16.76 -28.79
N ASP A 423 2.94 -16.46 -28.04
CA ASP A 423 3.14 -17.00 -26.69
C ASP A 423 2.00 -16.63 -25.72
N SER A 424 1.37 -15.46 -25.89
CA SER A 424 0.18 -15.06 -25.12
C SER A 424 -1.00 -15.99 -25.35
N ALA A 425 -1.21 -16.45 -26.59
CA ALA A 425 -2.27 -17.39 -26.93
C ALA A 425 -1.96 -18.81 -26.42
N LYS A 426 -0.69 -19.24 -26.45
CA LYS A 426 -0.27 -20.53 -25.88
C LYS A 426 -0.56 -20.61 -24.37
N VAL A 427 -0.22 -19.56 -23.62
CA VAL A 427 -0.51 -19.47 -22.17
C VAL A 427 -2.03 -19.51 -21.90
N LEU A 428 -2.82 -18.79 -22.70
CA LEU A 428 -4.28 -18.78 -22.56
C LEU A 428 -4.89 -20.15 -22.88
N MET A 429 -4.44 -20.83 -23.94
CA MET A 429 -4.88 -22.17 -24.30
C MET A 429 -4.56 -23.18 -23.20
N GLN A 430 -3.38 -23.10 -22.59
CA GLN A 430 -3.00 -23.96 -21.47
C GLN A 430 -3.95 -23.76 -20.27
N SER A 431 -4.34 -22.52 -19.96
CA SER A 431 -5.32 -22.23 -18.90
C SER A 431 -6.69 -22.85 -19.20
N ILE A 432 -7.17 -22.70 -20.45
CA ILE A 432 -8.45 -23.28 -20.89
C ILE A 432 -8.42 -24.81 -20.82
N ILE A 433 -7.35 -25.45 -21.28
CA ILE A 433 -7.18 -26.91 -21.21
C ILE A 433 -7.13 -27.38 -19.76
N GLN A 434 -6.49 -26.63 -18.87
CA GLN A 434 -6.43 -26.96 -17.44
C GLN A 434 -7.84 -27.00 -16.80
N ASP A 435 -8.70 -26.06 -17.17
CA ASP A 435 -10.06 -25.96 -16.65
C ASP A 435 -11.05 -26.93 -17.30
N LEU A 436 -10.98 -27.08 -18.62
CA LEU A 436 -11.97 -27.81 -19.41
C LEU A 436 -11.51 -29.21 -19.83
N GLY A 437 -10.22 -29.52 -19.71
CA GLY A 437 -9.58 -30.75 -20.19
C GLY A 437 -9.28 -30.74 -21.69
N GLU A 438 -10.10 -30.05 -22.48
CA GLU A 438 -10.01 -29.90 -23.93
C GLU A 438 -10.46 -28.48 -24.34
N ILE A 439 -10.13 -28.02 -25.55
CA ILE A 439 -10.61 -26.72 -26.07
C ILE A 439 -11.97 -26.96 -26.75
N PRO A 440 -13.09 -26.39 -26.24
CA PRO A 440 -14.39 -26.61 -26.86
C PRO A 440 -14.49 -25.94 -28.23
N ALA A 441 -15.21 -26.56 -29.17
CA ALA A 441 -15.40 -26.02 -30.53
C ALA A 441 -15.96 -24.58 -30.56
N GLY A 442 -16.77 -24.19 -29.57
CA GLY A 442 -17.30 -22.83 -29.44
C GLY A 442 -16.25 -21.75 -29.13
N TYR A 443 -15.05 -22.11 -28.69
CA TYR A 443 -13.93 -21.19 -28.46
C TYR A 443 -13.17 -20.88 -29.76
N LEU A 444 -13.36 -21.69 -30.81
CA LEU A 444 -12.66 -21.61 -32.09
C LEU A 444 -13.38 -20.69 -33.10
N VAL A 445 -14.33 -19.88 -32.64
CA VAL A 445 -15.07 -18.93 -33.48
C VAL A 445 -14.50 -17.53 -33.24
N PRO A 446 -13.98 -16.84 -34.27
CA PRO A 446 -13.49 -15.47 -34.10
C PRO A 446 -14.66 -14.54 -33.79
N ALA A 447 -14.43 -13.54 -32.94
CA ALA A 447 -15.43 -12.52 -32.64
C ALA A 447 -15.80 -11.75 -33.92
N GLY A 448 -17.09 -11.56 -34.22
CA GLY A 448 -17.53 -10.78 -35.40
C GLY A 448 -17.35 -9.27 -35.23
N GLU A 449 -17.40 -8.51 -36.33
CA GLU A 449 -17.16 -7.05 -36.39
C GLU A 449 -18.10 -6.17 -35.53
N GLY A 450 -19.16 -6.73 -34.91
CA GLY A 450 -20.27 -5.96 -34.34
C GLY A 450 -20.52 -6.05 -32.83
N VAL A 451 -19.73 -6.78 -32.04
CA VAL A 451 -20.14 -7.08 -30.63
C VAL A 451 -19.04 -6.76 -29.62
N TYR A 452 -18.71 -5.48 -29.44
CA TYR A 452 -18.13 -4.96 -28.19
C TYR A 452 -18.44 -3.46 -28.03
N GLN A 453 -19.52 -3.14 -27.32
CA GLN A 453 -19.72 -1.81 -26.70
C GLN A 453 -19.47 -1.95 -25.20
N TYR A 454 -18.41 -1.30 -24.73
CA TYR A 454 -18.09 -1.20 -23.30
C TYR A 454 -18.83 0.02 -22.75
N ASP A 455 -20.04 -0.18 -22.22
CA ASP A 455 -20.81 0.90 -21.59
C ASP A 455 -20.37 1.06 -20.11
N ASN A 456 -19.45 2.00 -19.89
CA ASN A 456 -19.17 2.56 -18.57
C ASN A 456 -20.25 3.58 -18.21
N LYS A 457 -21.30 3.18 -17.49
CA LYS A 457 -22.17 4.07 -16.70
C LYS A 457 -23.19 3.28 -15.90
N VAL A 458 -22.91 3.02 -14.62
CA VAL A 458 -23.92 2.98 -13.55
C VAL A 458 -23.28 3.55 -12.29
N GLU A 459 -23.81 4.69 -11.83
CA GLU A 459 -23.64 5.20 -10.47
C GLU A 459 -24.57 4.43 -9.51
N ASP A 460 -24.19 4.48 -8.23
CA ASP A 460 -24.91 4.07 -7.03
C ASP A 460 -24.99 2.57 -6.74
N SER A 461 -24.92 2.07 -5.52
CA SER A 461 -24.46 2.52 -4.20
C SER A 461 -24.85 1.34 -3.28
N ASP A 462 -23.93 0.76 -2.52
CA ASP A 462 -24.17 0.40 -1.11
C ASP A 462 -23.07 -0.50 -0.49
N VAL A 463 -22.52 0.08 0.58
CA VAL A 463 -22.20 -0.55 1.88
C VAL A 463 -20.97 -1.45 2.01
N TRP A 464 -20.10 -0.99 2.90
CA TRP A 464 -18.74 -1.41 3.21
C TRP A 464 -18.61 -2.78 3.89
N SER A 465 -17.67 -3.57 3.39
CA SER A 465 -16.79 -4.42 4.22
C SER A 465 -15.48 -4.64 3.48
N ASP A 466 -14.38 -4.47 4.21
CA ASP A 466 -12.98 -4.74 3.84
C ASP A 466 -12.16 -3.56 3.33
N ALA A 467 -11.43 -2.98 4.28
CA ALA A 467 -10.30 -2.11 4.03
C ALA A 467 -9.16 -2.92 3.38
N SER A 468 -9.09 -2.91 2.06
CA SER A 468 -7.85 -3.18 1.31
C SER A 468 -7.88 -2.42 -0.02
N CYS A 469 -6.72 -1.90 -0.40
CA CYS A 469 -6.50 -0.91 -1.47
C CYS A 469 -7.29 -1.15 -2.77
N GLU A 470 -8.28 -0.29 -3.03
CA GLU A 470 -8.74 0.00 -4.39
C GLU A 470 -7.62 0.72 -5.18
N GLU A 471 -7.53 0.54 -6.49
CA GLU A 471 -6.61 1.33 -7.31
C GLU A 471 -6.90 2.83 -7.20
N GLY A 472 -5.85 3.60 -6.96
CA GLY A 472 -5.94 5.02 -6.64
C GLY A 472 -6.12 5.33 -5.16
N ALA A 473 -6.25 4.33 -4.28
CA ALA A 473 -6.29 4.51 -2.83
C ALA A 473 -4.89 4.37 -2.20
N PHE A 474 -4.30 5.49 -1.81
CA PHE A 474 -3.04 5.57 -1.08
C PHE A 474 -3.27 5.56 0.42
N VAL A 475 -2.56 4.70 1.13
CA VAL A 475 -2.67 4.64 2.59
C VAL A 475 -1.50 5.39 3.23
N TYR A 476 -1.83 6.30 4.15
CA TYR A 476 -0.86 7.13 4.86
C TYR A 476 -0.95 6.96 6.37
N PRO A 477 0.18 7.10 7.08
CA PRO A 477 0.17 7.21 8.52
C PRO A 477 -0.36 8.57 8.95
N GLU A 478 -1.03 8.60 10.10
CA GLU A 478 -1.44 9.82 10.79
C GLU A 478 -0.67 9.97 12.09
N TRP A 479 -0.24 11.20 12.40
CA TRP A 479 0.43 11.46 13.66
C TRP A 479 -0.59 11.66 14.78
N ASP A 480 -0.54 10.79 15.79
CA ASP A 480 -1.33 10.96 16.99
C ASP A 480 -0.57 11.85 17.99
N TYR A 481 -1.02 13.10 18.11
CA TYR A 481 -0.44 14.08 19.05
C TYR A 481 -0.46 13.60 20.50
N ILE A 482 -1.51 12.88 20.92
CA ILE A 482 -1.67 12.44 22.31
C ILE A 482 -0.68 11.30 22.58
N ARG A 483 -0.52 10.38 21.63
CA ARG A 483 0.37 9.21 21.77
C ARG A 483 1.83 9.49 21.39
N GLN A 484 2.11 10.61 20.73
CA GLN A 484 3.41 10.95 20.14
C GLN A 484 3.96 9.82 19.24
N HIS A 485 3.06 9.14 18.51
CA HIS A 485 3.40 8.05 17.61
C HIS A 485 2.48 8.06 16.39
N TYR A 486 2.92 7.42 15.31
CA TYR A 486 2.13 7.27 14.10
C TYR A 486 1.14 6.12 14.21
N ARG A 487 -0.11 6.38 13.85
CA ARG A 487 -1.08 5.33 13.51
C ARG A 487 -0.78 4.87 12.10
N LYS A 488 -0.34 3.61 11.95
CA LYS A 488 0.02 3.05 10.64
C LYS A 488 -1.24 2.73 9.85
N ASN A 489 -1.17 2.91 8.54
CA ASN A 489 -2.22 2.57 7.58
C ASN A 489 -3.61 3.16 7.95
N TRP A 490 -3.63 4.36 8.52
CA TRP A 490 -4.83 4.91 9.14
C TRP A 490 -5.70 5.69 8.15
N CYS A 491 -5.06 6.51 7.31
CA CYS A 491 -5.76 7.37 6.36
C CYS A 491 -5.71 6.80 4.96
N VAL A 492 -6.85 6.74 4.28
CA VAL A 492 -6.99 6.29 2.88
C VAL A 492 -7.32 7.50 2.02
N LEU A 493 -6.43 7.82 1.08
CA LEU A 493 -6.51 8.95 0.16
C LEU A 493 -6.73 8.47 -1.28
N ARG A 494 -7.70 9.04 -1.98
CA ARG A 494 -8.05 8.71 -3.37
C ARG A 494 -7.75 9.86 -4.31
N GLU A 495 -7.13 9.58 -5.45
CA GLU A 495 -6.97 10.59 -6.52
C GLU A 495 -8.18 10.59 -7.47
N THR A 496 -8.68 11.77 -7.82
CA THR A 496 -9.80 11.94 -8.75
C THR A 496 -9.55 13.14 -9.66
N ASP A 497 -10.02 13.10 -10.91
CA ASP A 497 -9.93 14.25 -11.82
C ASP A 497 -11.15 15.18 -11.65
N VAL A 498 -10.93 16.50 -11.64
CA VAL A 498 -12.04 17.47 -11.59
C VAL A 498 -12.78 17.51 -12.92
N SER A 499 -14.11 17.41 -12.89
CA SER A 499 -14.96 17.54 -14.08
C SER A 499 -14.85 18.94 -14.68
N ALA A 500 -14.46 19.02 -15.95
CA ALA A 500 -14.38 20.28 -16.69
C ALA A 500 -15.78 20.89 -16.87
N THR A 501 -15.97 22.15 -16.44
CA THR A 501 -17.21 22.93 -16.62
C THR A 501 -16.92 24.14 -17.51
N ASP A 502 -17.92 24.95 -17.88
CA ASP A 502 -17.74 26.12 -18.76
C ASP A 502 -16.61 27.07 -18.32
N SER A 503 -15.76 27.47 -19.27
CA SER A 503 -14.60 28.38 -19.07
C SER A 503 -14.99 29.82 -18.74
N SER A 504 -16.28 30.15 -18.78
CA SER A 504 -16.79 31.52 -18.63
C SER A 504 -16.38 32.22 -17.32
N PHE A 505 -16.05 31.45 -16.27
CA PHE A 505 -15.57 32.00 -15.00
C PHE A 505 -14.19 32.65 -15.14
N VAL A 506 -13.21 31.93 -15.71
CA VAL A 506 -11.83 32.41 -15.85
C VAL A 506 -11.77 33.66 -16.72
N ASP A 507 -12.50 33.68 -17.84
CA ASP A 507 -12.58 34.84 -18.73
C ASP A 507 -13.17 36.08 -18.04
N LYS A 508 -14.19 35.89 -17.19
CA LYS A 508 -14.79 36.98 -16.41
C LYS A 508 -13.80 37.52 -15.38
N THR A 509 -13.08 36.65 -14.68
CA THR A 509 -12.05 37.03 -13.70
C THR A 509 -10.90 37.81 -14.36
N LEU A 510 -10.38 37.33 -15.49
CA LEU A 510 -9.31 38.01 -16.22
C LEU A 510 -9.74 39.39 -16.73
N LYS A 511 -10.99 39.54 -17.17
CA LYS A 511 -11.55 40.85 -17.54
C LYS A 511 -11.67 41.78 -16.33
N LYS A 512 -12.23 41.27 -15.22
CA LYS A 512 -12.43 42.00 -13.95
C LYS A 512 -11.13 42.55 -13.37
N TYR A 513 -10.04 41.77 -13.46
CA TYR A 513 -8.73 42.13 -12.90
C TYR A 513 -7.66 42.42 -13.95
N SER A 514 -8.04 42.77 -15.18
CA SER A 514 -7.11 43.01 -16.30
C SER A 514 -5.97 43.99 -15.98
N GLY A 515 -6.26 45.05 -15.23
CA GLY A 515 -5.24 46.00 -14.75
C GLY A 515 -4.24 45.37 -13.77
N LEU A 516 -4.73 44.51 -12.86
CA LEU A 516 -3.90 43.81 -11.89
C LEU A 516 -3.06 42.71 -12.57
N VAL A 517 -3.62 41.97 -13.52
CA VAL A 517 -2.88 40.98 -14.34
C VAL A 517 -1.73 41.64 -15.08
N ARG A 518 -1.94 42.83 -15.65
CA ARG A 518 -0.86 43.60 -16.32
C ARG A 518 0.23 44.01 -15.33
N GLN A 519 -0.15 44.41 -14.12
CA GLN A 519 0.81 44.75 -13.06
C GLN A 519 1.58 43.51 -12.58
N ILE A 520 0.89 42.39 -12.36
CA ILE A 520 1.47 41.08 -12.03
C ILE A 520 2.53 40.72 -13.07
N ARG A 521 2.15 40.64 -14.35
CA ARG A 521 3.09 40.29 -15.42
C ARG A 521 4.32 41.19 -15.40
N LYS A 522 4.15 42.50 -15.29
CA LYS A 522 5.27 43.45 -15.21
C LYS A 522 6.16 43.24 -13.98
N THR A 523 5.58 43.01 -12.79
CA THR A 523 6.36 42.79 -11.56
C THR A 523 7.10 41.45 -11.60
N PHE A 524 6.48 40.40 -12.13
CA PHE A 524 7.07 39.08 -12.24
C PHE A 524 8.09 38.99 -13.40
N GLU A 525 7.92 39.74 -14.48
CA GLU A 525 8.94 39.92 -15.53
C GLU A 525 10.23 40.54 -14.97
N ILE A 526 10.11 41.54 -14.08
CA ILE A 526 11.27 42.13 -13.39
C ILE A 526 11.95 41.10 -12.45
N LEU A 527 11.16 40.23 -11.81
CA LEU A 527 11.64 39.18 -10.89
C LEU A 527 12.19 37.94 -11.60
N ARG A 528 11.91 37.76 -12.90
CA ARG A 528 12.45 36.66 -13.71
C ARG A 528 13.99 36.69 -13.76
N GLY A 529 14.58 37.83 -13.42
CA GLY A 529 16.02 38.05 -13.43
C GLY A 529 16.48 38.33 -14.86
N GLU A 530 17.18 39.44 -15.05
CA GLU A 530 17.91 39.67 -16.30
C GLU A 530 19.20 38.86 -16.28
N ASP A 531 19.68 38.43 -17.45
CA ASP A 531 21.02 37.85 -17.62
C ASP A 531 22.05 38.77 -16.97
N LYS A 532 22.60 38.36 -15.82
CA LYS A 532 23.56 39.18 -15.09
C LYS A 532 24.91 39.05 -15.75
N THR A 533 25.40 40.17 -16.29
CA THR A 533 26.77 40.28 -16.75
C THR A 533 27.65 40.58 -15.53
N GLN A 534 28.44 39.59 -15.10
CA GLN A 534 29.43 39.78 -14.05
C GLN A 534 30.66 40.48 -14.63
N LYS A 535 31.02 41.60 -14.01
CA LYS A 535 32.21 42.41 -14.31
C LYS A 535 33.47 41.83 -13.64
N LYS A 536 34.64 42.24 -14.11
CA LYS A 536 35.96 41.84 -13.55
C LYS A 536 36.15 40.33 -13.38
N GLN A 537 35.91 39.54 -14.42
CA GLN A 537 36.13 38.08 -14.40
C GLN A 537 37.44 37.71 -15.11
N SER A 538 38.05 36.59 -14.71
CA SER A 538 39.31 36.12 -15.32
C SER A 538 39.12 35.51 -16.72
N ASN A 539 37.90 35.13 -17.06
CA ASN A 539 37.50 34.68 -18.38
C ASN A 539 36.06 35.11 -18.66
N GLY A 540 35.72 35.27 -19.94
CA GLY A 540 34.40 35.75 -20.33
C GLY A 540 34.24 35.88 -21.83
N GLU A 541 33.02 36.19 -22.25
CA GLU A 541 32.63 36.29 -23.65
C GLU A 541 33.02 37.64 -24.27
N ASP A 542 33.19 38.67 -23.43
CA ASP A 542 33.51 40.03 -23.84
C ASP A 542 34.48 40.68 -22.83
N ILE A 543 35.04 41.83 -23.18
CA ILE A 543 36.05 42.54 -22.37
C ILE A 543 35.38 43.61 -21.50
N ASP A 544 35.72 43.64 -20.22
CA ASP A 544 35.29 44.69 -19.30
C ASP A 544 36.19 45.92 -19.50
N ILE A 545 35.70 46.90 -20.26
CA ILE A 545 36.46 48.10 -20.61
C ILE A 545 36.90 48.86 -19.37
N ASP A 546 36.07 48.93 -18.33
CA ASP A 546 36.41 49.64 -17.08
C ASP A 546 37.59 48.96 -16.39
N ALA A 547 37.56 47.63 -16.30
CA ALA A 547 38.64 46.81 -15.72
C ALA A 547 39.92 46.88 -16.56
N LEU A 548 39.80 46.93 -17.89
CA LEU A 548 40.93 47.09 -18.80
C LEU A 548 41.58 48.46 -18.66
N VAL A 549 40.79 49.54 -18.55
CA VAL A 549 41.30 50.90 -18.35
C VAL A 549 42.03 50.99 -17.01
N GLU A 550 41.46 50.45 -15.95
CA GLU A 550 42.09 50.38 -14.62
C GLU A 550 43.38 49.55 -14.66
N GLY A 551 43.36 48.38 -15.32
CA GLY A 551 44.52 47.53 -15.52
C GLY A 551 45.64 48.21 -16.29
N LEU A 552 45.32 48.91 -17.39
CA LEU A 552 46.31 49.67 -18.17
C LEU A 552 46.86 50.88 -17.40
N ALA A 553 46.05 51.52 -16.55
CA ALA A 553 46.51 52.57 -15.65
C ALA A 553 47.49 52.02 -14.60
N ASN A 554 47.21 50.83 -14.04
CA ASN A 554 48.09 50.13 -13.10
C ASN A 554 49.43 49.74 -13.74
N VAL A 555 49.41 49.22 -14.97
CA VAL A 555 50.63 48.92 -15.74
C VAL A 555 51.47 50.17 -15.97
N LYS A 556 50.84 51.30 -16.33
CA LYS A 556 51.55 52.58 -16.46
C LYS A 556 52.13 53.10 -15.14
N ALA A 557 51.53 52.74 -14.01
CA ALA A 557 52.04 53.03 -12.67
C ALA A 557 53.11 52.03 -12.18
N GLY A 558 53.46 51.01 -12.98
CA GLY A 558 54.46 49.99 -12.65
C GLY A 558 53.93 48.78 -11.88
N LEU A 559 52.61 48.63 -11.76
CA LEU A 559 51.95 47.47 -11.16
C LEU A 559 51.63 46.40 -12.22
N GLU A 560 51.41 45.15 -11.79
CA GLU A 560 51.02 44.06 -12.68
C GLU A 560 49.58 44.23 -13.20
N LEU A 561 49.35 43.76 -14.43
CA LEU A 561 48.01 43.73 -15.02
C LEU A 561 47.20 42.63 -14.34
N GLY A 562 46.09 43.00 -13.68
CA GLY A 562 45.22 42.02 -13.04
C GLY A 562 44.49 41.15 -14.06
N ASP A 563 44.33 39.86 -13.76
CA ASP A 563 43.72 38.87 -14.67
C ASP A 563 42.21 39.06 -14.91
N GLN A 564 41.55 39.90 -14.12
CA GLN A 564 40.10 40.09 -14.09
C GLN A 564 39.60 41.11 -15.12
N LEU A 565 39.81 40.84 -16.41
CA LEU A 565 39.54 41.78 -17.51
C LEU A 565 38.26 41.51 -18.31
N PHE A 566 37.52 40.45 -17.99
CA PHE A 566 36.43 39.97 -18.84
C PHE A 566 35.04 40.13 -18.20
N LEU A 567 34.03 40.20 -19.07
CA LEU A 567 32.62 40.12 -18.76
C LEU A 567 32.14 38.67 -18.94
N LYS A 568 31.53 38.11 -17.90
CA LYS A 568 30.91 36.77 -17.98
C LYS A 568 29.40 36.90 -17.83
N ARG A 569 28.65 36.43 -18.83
CA ARG A 569 27.20 36.29 -18.72
C ARG A 569 26.89 35.07 -17.87
N MET A 570 26.33 35.31 -16.69
CA MET A 570 25.74 34.25 -15.87
C MET A 570 24.25 34.21 -16.17
N ARG A 571 23.84 33.16 -16.89
CA ARG A 571 22.43 32.79 -16.96
C ARG A 571 22.06 32.17 -15.63
N ASP A 572 21.14 32.79 -14.91
CA ASP A 572 20.62 32.23 -13.68
C ASP A 572 19.63 31.13 -14.07
N GLU A 573 20.07 29.87 -14.08
CA GLU A 573 19.20 28.72 -14.34
C GLU A 573 18.28 28.49 -13.13
N ARG A 574 17.24 29.33 -13.06
CA ARG A 574 16.19 29.25 -12.07
C ARG A 574 15.38 27.98 -12.30
N ASN A 575 15.54 27.00 -11.42
CA ASN A 575 14.83 25.73 -11.44
C ASN A 575 13.98 25.57 -10.17
N ILE A 576 12.78 26.16 -10.19
CA ILE A 576 11.79 26.11 -9.10
C ILE A 576 10.58 25.29 -9.54
N ALA A 577 10.14 24.37 -8.68
CA ALA A 577 8.88 23.65 -8.84
C ALA A 577 7.89 24.07 -7.75
N VAL A 578 6.68 24.45 -8.15
CA VAL A 578 5.65 25.00 -7.28
C VAL A 578 4.42 24.10 -7.30
N MET A 579 3.87 23.75 -6.15
CA MET A 579 2.63 22.98 -6.07
C MET A 579 1.61 23.73 -5.24
N PHE A 580 0.44 23.96 -5.84
CA PHE A 580 -0.70 24.54 -5.13
C PHE A 580 -1.59 23.44 -4.59
N MET A 581 -1.82 23.49 -3.28
CA MET A 581 -2.81 22.71 -2.56
C MET A 581 -4.00 23.63 -2.27
N VAL A 582 -5.11 23.42 -2.97
CA VAL A 582 -6.32 24.25 -2.87
C VAL A 582 -7.36 23.52 -2.04
N ASP A 583 -7.83 24.17 -1.00
CA ASP A 583 -8.91 23.64 -0.19
C ASP A 583 -10.23 23.67 -0.95
N MET A 584 -10.90 22.53 -1.00
CA MET A 584 -12.24 22.43 -1.56
C MET A 584 -13.29 22.14 -0.49
N SER A 585 -12.91 22.10 0.79
CA SER A 585 -13.84 21.88 1.89
C SER A 585 -14.67 23.12 2.23
N GLY A 586 -15.86 22.89 2.81
CA GLY A 586 -16.60 23.89 3.57
C GLY A 586 -17.28 24.99 2.76
N SER A 587 -18.60 25.07 2.88
CA SER A 587 -19.46 26.11 2.29
C SER A 587 -19.25 27.54 2.82
N THR A 588 -18.09 27.86 3.40
CA THR A 588 -17.90 29.01 4.28
C THR A 588 -17.90 30.32 3.48
N LYS A 589 -19.12 30.81 3.22
CA LYS A 589 -19.49 32.06 2.55
C LYS A 589 -19.03 32.08 1.10
N GLY A 590 -19.93 31.85 0.12
CA GLY A 590 -19.61 31.73 -1.31
C GLY A 590 -18.67 32.79 -1.93
N TRP A 591 -18.50 33.97 -1.30
CA TRP A 591 -17.50 34.96 -1.71
C TRP A 591 -16.04 34.56 -1.41
N ILE A 592 -15.77 33.73 -0.41
CA ILE A 592 -14.41 33.25 -0.06
C ILE A 592 -13.94 32.24 -1.09
N ASN A 593 -14.77 31.24 -1.42
CA ASN A 593 -14.46 30.26 -2.46
C ASN A 593 -14.27 30.95 -3.84
N GLU A 594 -15.13 31.93 -4.16
CA GLU A 594 -14.93 32.74 -5.36
C GLU A 594 -13.60 33.51 -5.31
N ALA A 595 -13.24 34.11 -4.17
CA ALA A 595 -11.97 34.79 -3.99
C ALA A 595 -10.74 33.85 -4.09
N GLU A 596 -10.82 32.63 -3.58
CA GLU A 596 -9.76 31.61 -3.71
C GLU A 596 -9.56 31.19 -5.17
N ARG A 597 -10.67 30.95 -5.89
CA ARG A 597 -10.62 30.62 -7.32
C ARG A 597 -10.12 31.80 -8.15
N GLU A 598 -10.57 33.03 -7.87
CA GLU A 598 -10.05 34.23 -8.50
C GLU A 598 -8.55 34.41 -8.24
N SER A 599 -8.11 34.14 -7.01
CA SER A 599 -6.70 34.18 -6.59
C SER A 599 -5.85 33.14 -7.31
N LEU A 600 -6.35 31.91 -7.44
CA LEU A 600 -5.70 30.82 -8.15
C LEU A 600 -5.49 31.18 -9.62
N VAL A 601 -6.49 31.76 -10.29
CA VAL A 601 -6.36 32.23 -11.69
C VAL A 601 -5.27 33.29 -11.82
N LEU A 602 -5.25 34.28 -10.93
CA LEU A 602 -4.22 35.33 -10.95
C LEU A 602 -2.81 34.79 -10.68
N LEU A 603 -2.68 33.78 -9.82
CA LEU A 603 -1.42 33.09 -9.54
C LEU A 603 -0.92 32.30 -10.74
N CYS A 604 -1.81 31.59 -11.43
CA CYS A 604 -1.46 30.88 -12.67
C CYS A 604 -0.88 31.85 -13.70
N GLU A 605 -1.55 32.99 -13.93
CA GLU A 605 -1.07 34.04 -14.84
C GLU A 605 0.30 34.60 -14.44
N ALA A 606 0.56 34.73 -13.13
CA ALA A 606 1.85 35.20 -12.62
C ALA A 606 2.97 34.19 -12.91
N LEU A 607 2.69 32.91 -12.73
CA LEU A 607 3.66 31.83 -12.91
C LEU A 607 3.95 31.53 -14.37
N GLU A 608 2.93 31.61 -15.23
CA GLU A 608 3.11 31.54 -16.68
C GLU A 608 4.01 32.68 -17.20
N ALA A 609 3.88 33.89 -16.65
CA ALA A 609 4.77 35.01 -17.00
C ALA A 609 6.23 34.76 -16.57
N LEU A 610 6.40 34.09 -15.44
CA LEU A 610 7.72 33.81 -14.85
C LEU A 610 8.39 32.57 -15.47
N GLY A 611 7.61 31.59 -15.94
CA GLY A 611 8.09 30.37 -16.59
C GLY A 611 8.48 29.25 -15.62
N ASP A 612 8.07 29.33 -14.35
CA ASP A 612 8.33 28.27 -13.35
C ASP A 612 7.38 27.07 -13.57
N ARG A 613 7.85 25.86 -13.27
CA ARG A 613 7.01 24.64 -13.35
C ARG A 613 6.05 24.61 -12.17
N TYR A 614 4.76 24.43 -12.43
CA TYR A 614 3.77 24.32 -11.36
C TYR A 614 2.70 23.26 -11.57
N ALA A 615 2.13 22.77 -10.47
CA ALA A 615 0.99 21.86 -10.44
C ALA A 615 -0.08 22.37 -9.46
N ILE A 616 -1.33 21.96 -9.67
CA ILE A 616 -2.49 22.38 -8.88
C ILE A 616 -3.30 21.14 -8.51
N TYR A 617 -3.49 20.94 -7.21
CA TYR A 617 -4.30 19.88 -6.64
C TYR A 617 -5.31 20.47 -5.66
N GLY A 618 -6.57 20.05 -5.79
CA GLY A 618 -7.61 20.28 -4.79
C GLY A 618 -7.59 19.18 -3.74
N PHE A 619 -8.07 19.44 -2.53
CA PHE A 619 -8.24 18.39 -1.52
C PHE A 619 -9.55 18.55 -0.76
N SER A 620 -10.13 17.43 -0.33
CA SER A 620 -11.31 17.35 0.55
C SER A 620 -11.24 16.04 1.33
N GLY A 621 -11.79 16.02 2.54
CA GLY A 621 -11.91 14.83 3.37
C GLY A 621 -13.32 14.73 3.94
N MET A 622 -13.76 13.52 4.25
CA MET A 622 -15.03 13.31 4.99
C MET A 622 -14.85 12.38 6.19
N THR A 623 -13.80 11.53 6.19
CA THR A 623 -13.31 10.69 7.31
C THR A 623 -11.89 10.18 7.00
N ARG A 624 -11.23 9.49 7.96
CA ARG A 624 -9.98 8.74 7.74
C ARG A 624 -10.03 7.75 6.56
N GLN A 625 -11.20 7.20 6.21
CA GLN A 625 -11.35 6.22 5.12
C GLN A 625 -11.72 6.88 3.78
N ARG A 626 -12.03 8.17 3.77
CA ARG A 626 -12.44 8.95 2.59
C ARG A 626 -11.75 10.30 2.57
N CYS A 627 -10.47 10.30 2.25
CA CYS A 627 -9.73 11.50 1.85
C CYS A 627 -9.66 11.51 0.31
N GLU A 628 -9.96 12.64 -0.32
CA GLU A 628 -9.97 12.80 -1.78
C GLU A 628 -9.01 13.91 -2.19
N LEU A 629 -8.18 13.63 -3.18
CA LEU A 629 -7.28 14.57 -3.83
C LEU A 629 -7.72 14.74 -5.28
N PHE A 630 -7.81 15.98 -5.72
CA PHE A 630 -8.37 16.33 -7.01
C PHE A 630 -7.33 16.92 -7.92
N ARG A 631 -7.09 16.27 -9.06
CA ARG A 631 -6.09 16.73 -10.02
C ARG A 631 -6.70 17.80 -10.91
N ILE A 632 -6.17 19.02 -10.81
CA ILE A 632 -6.59 20.16 -11.64
C ILE A 632 -5.56 20.38 -12.74
N LYS A 633 -4.26 20.38 -12.39
CA LYS A 633 -3.14 20.53 -13.32
C LYS A 633 -1.92 19.77 -12.81
N THR A 634 -1.31 18.92 -13.63
CA THR A 634 -0.03 18.26 -13.30
C THR A 634 1.18 19.10 -13.72
N PHE A 635 2.40 18.67 -13.40
CA PHE A 635 3.62 19.39 -13.78
C PHE A 635 3.91 19.31 -15.28
N GLU A 636 3.47 18.24 -15.93
CA GLU A 636 3.68 17.95 -17.36
C GLU A 636 2.63 18.63 -18.23
N GLU A 637 1.51 19.05 -17.65
CA GLU A 637 0.41 19.69 -18.36
C GLU A 637 0.65 21.20 -18.52
N THR A 638 0.41 21.73 -19.72
CA THR A 638 0.43 23.18 -19.99
C THR A 638 -0.87 23.84 -19.54
N TYR A 639 -0.84 25.12 -19.19
CA TYR A 639 -2.04 25.88 -18.86
C TYR A 639 -2.93 26.12 -20.09
N SER A 640 -3.77 25.13 -20.39
CA SER A 640 -4.70 25.10 -21.51
C SER A 640 -6.11 25.51 -21.09
N GLU A 641 -6.98 25.73 -22.07
CA GLU A 641 -8.41 25.98 -21.81
C GLU A 641 -9.06 24.84 -20.99
N GLN A 642 -8.56 23.60 -21.10
CA GLN A 642 -9.07 22.48 -20.29
C GLN A 642 -8.75 22.66 -18.80
N VAL A 643 -7.53 23.09 -18.47
CA VAL A 643 -7.14 23.40 -17.08
C VAL A 643 -7.98 24.56 -16.54
N GLN A 644 -8.22 25.59 -17.35
CA GLN A 644 -9.09 26.71 -16.99
C GLN A 644 -10.53 26.24 -16.70
N LYS A 645 -11.05 25.29 -17.49
CA LYS A 645 -12.37 24.66 -17.26
C LYS A 645 -12.40 23.82 -15.98
N ARG A 646 -11.30 23.14 -15.62
CA ARG A 646 -11.17 22.41 -14.34
C ARG A 646 -11.13 23.37 -13.15
N ILE A 647 -10.40 24.48 -13.24
CA ILE A 647 -10.43 25.57 -12.23
C ILE A 647 -11.84 26.16 -12.11
N GLY A 648 -12.54 26.32 -13.24
CA GLY A 648 -13.94 26.73 -13.30
C GLY A 648 -14.91 25.73 -12.63
N GLY A 649 -14.56 24.43 -12.67
CA GLY A 649 -15.34 23.32 -12.13
C GLY A 649 -15.08 22.99 -10.66
N ILE A 650 -14.19 23.73 -9.98
CA ILE A 650 -13.97 23.57 -8.53
C ILE A 650 -15.28 23.87 -7.80
N LYS A 651 -15.85 22.83 -7.18
CA LYS A 651 -17.06 22.90 -6.35
C LYS A 651 -16.67 22.68 -4.89
N PRO A 652 -17.31 23.40 -3.95
CA PRO A 652 -17.14 23.11 -2.54
C PRO A 652 -17.65 21.69 -2.25
N LYS A 653 -16.85 20.94 -1.51
CA LYS A 653 -17.08 19.62 -0.94
C LYS A 653 -17.00 19.74 0.60
N ASP A 654 -17.03 18.62 1.29
CA ASP A 654 -17.00 18.58 2.76
C ASP A 654 -15.57 18.64 3.32
N TYR A 655 -15.46 18.64 4.66
CA TYR A 655 -14.32 18.59 5.60
C TYR A 655 -12.84 18.52 5.12
N THR A 656 -11.89 18.75 6.03
CA THR A 656 -10.51 19.13 5.75
C THR A 656 -9.52 18.28 6.56
N ARG A 657 -8.97 17.22 5.96
CA ARG A 657 -7.89 16.41 6.59
C ARG A 657 -6.53 16.69 5.92
N MET A 658 -5.86 17.74 6.35
CA MET A 658 -4.68 18.29 5.65
C MET A 658 -3.42 17.42 5.75
N GLY A 659 -3.19 16.76 6.89
CA GLY A 659 -1.92 16.05 7.12
C GLY A 659 -1.65 14.95 6.08
N VAL A 660 -2.68 14.19 5.71
CA VAL A 660 -2.55 13.16 4.66
C VAL A 660 -2.30 13.76 3.27
N ALA A 661 -2.98 14.85 2.93
CA ALA A 661 -2.80 15.53 1.65
C ALA A 661 -1.37 16.11 1.52
N ILE A 662 -0.83 16.74 2.57
CA ILE A 662 0.53 17.28 2.58
C ILE A 662 1.56 16.16 2.38
N ARG A 663 1.40 15.02 3.06
CA ARG A 663 2.31 13.86 2.92
C ARG A 663 2.29 13.31 1.50
N HIS A 664 1.11 13.16 0.91
CA HIS A 664 0.96 12.70 -0.46
C HIS A 664 1.58 13.67 -1.47
N LEU A 665 1.23 14.96 -1.40
CA LEU A 665 1.76 16.01 -2.27
C LEU A 665 3.28 16.18 -2.12
N SER A 666 3.82 16.02 -0.92
CA SER A 666 5.27 16.02 -0.69
C SER A 666 5.96 14.86 -1.41
N GLY A 667 5.31 13.69 -1.46
CA GLY A 667 5.76 12.54 -2.24
C GLY A 667 5.81 12.84 -3.74
N LEU A 668 4.77 13.46 -4.30
CA LEU A 668 4.74 13.87 -5.72
C LEU A 668 5.81 14.93 -6.02
N LEU A 669 5.97 15.93 -5.16
CA LEU A 669 6.98 16.99 -5.31
C LEU A 669 8.41 16.43 -5.26
N ASN A 670 8.62 15.35 -4.52
CA ASN A 670 9.92 14.70 -4.44
C ASN A 670 10.34 14.03 -5.74
N GLN A 671 9.40 13.59 -6.57
CA GLN A 671 9.67 13.00 -7.88
C GLN A 671 10.11 14.04 -8.93
N VAL A 672 9.85 15.33 -8.69
CA VAL A 672 10.26 16.41 -9.61
C VAL A 672 11.70 16.84 -9.33
N GLU A 673 12.53 16.83 -10.37
CA GLU A 673 13.90 17.35 -10.35
C GLU A 673 13.91 18.89 -10.40
N ALA A 674 13.80 19.51 -9.23
CA ALA A 674 13.92 20.97 -9.05
C ALA A 674 14.86 21.32 -7.89
N ARG A 675 15.63 22.40 -8.05
CA ARG A 675 16.57 22.89 -7.02
C ARG A 675 15.83 23.42 -5.81
N THR A 676 14.74 24.14 -6.04
CA THR A 676 13.87 24.67 -4.98
C THR A 676 12.47 24.14 -5.19
N LYS A 677 11.89 23.52 -4.16
CA LYS A 677 10.55 22.93 -4.18
C LYS A 677 9.65 23.69 -3.23
N LEU A 678 8.52 24.18 -3.72
CA LEU A 678 7.59 25.02 -2.98
C LEU A 678 6.20 24.38 -2.95
N LEU A 679 5.63 24.20 -1.76
CA LEU A 679 4.26 23.78 -1.53
C LEU A 679 3.47 24.99 -1.01
N ILE A 680 2.52 25.50 -1.78
CA ILE A 680 1.67 26.63 -1.41
C ILE A 680 0.27 26.11 -1.08
N THR A 681 -0.17 26.31 0.15
CA THR A 681 -1.53 25.99 0.59
C THR A 681 -2.42 27.21 0.45
N LEU A 682 -3.54 27.07 -0.24
CA LEU A 682 -4.64 28.02 -0.33
C LEU A 682 -5.83 27.42 0.43
N SER A 683 -6.04 27.85 1.67
CA SER A 683 -7.07 27.32 2.56
C SER A 683 -7.46 28.40 3.56
N ASP A 684 -8.69 28.32 4.09
CA ASP A 684 -9.11 29.11 5.26
C ASP A 684 -8.28 28.75 6.52
N GLY A 685 -7.59 27.60 6.50
CA GLY A 685 -6.47 27.27 7.38
C GLY A 685 -6.82 26.31 8.52
N LYS A 686 -8.10 25.98 8.74
CA LYS A 686 -8.48 25.11 9.87
C LYS A 686 -8.63 23.65 9.43
N PRO A 687 -7.78 22.71 9.90
CA PRO A 687 -8.07 21.29 9.76
C PRO A 687 -9.32 20.93 10.56
N ASP A 688 -10.34 20.41 9.89
CA ASP A 688 -11.66 20.12 10.46
C ASP A 688 -12.21 18.83 9.82
N ASP A 689 -12.29 17.71 10.56
CA ASP A 689 -12.89 16.44 10.09
C ASP A 689 -13.87 15.88 11.14
N PHE A 690 -14.80 15.00 10.72
CA PHE A 690 -15.95 14.53 11.50
C PHE A 690 -15.59 13.56 12.65
N ASP A 691 -14.39 12.96 12.64
CA ASP A 691 -13.97 11.86 13.53
C ASP A 691 -13.12 12.27 14.75
N GLY A 692 -13.20 13.53 15.17
CA GLY A 692 -12.43 14.05 16.31
C GLY A 692 -11.06 14.64 15.91
N TYR A 693 -10.78 14.77 14.61
CA TYR A 693 -9.62 15.47 14.06
C TYR A 693 -9.66 17.00 14.30
N ARG A 694 -10.77 17.55 14.82
CA ARG A 694 -10.93 18.97 15.15
C ARG A 694 -10.02 19.42 16.29
N GLY A 695 -9.53 20.67 16.20
CA GLY A 695 -8.81 21.33 17.28
C GLY A 695 -7.32 21.01 17.29
N GLU A 696 -6.73 20.81 18.48
CA GLU A 696 -5.28 20.60 18.63
C GLU A 696 -4.77 19.37 17.88
N TYR A 697 -5.58 18.32 17.73
CA TYR A 697 -5.17 17.09 17.05
C TYR A 697 -4.82 17.32 15.58
N GLY A 698 -5.74 17.89 14.79
CA GLY A 698 -5.51 18.18 13.38
C GLY A 698 -4.41 19.21 13.15
N ILE A 699 -4.27 20.19 14.06
CA ILE A 699 -3.18 21.19 14.04
C ILE A 699 -1.82 20.49 14.19
N GLU A 700 -1.69 19.58 15.14
CA GLU A 700 -0.43 18.88 15.43
C GLU A 700 -0.05 17.85 14.37
N ASP A 701 -1.02 17.11 13.81
CA ASP A 701 -0.76 16.22 12.68
C ASP A 701 -0.32 17.00 11.44
N THR A 702 -1.01 18.11 11.12
CA THR A 702 -0.64 19.00 10.02
C THR A 702 0.76 19.59 10.22
N ARG A 703 1.07 20.05 11.44
CA ARG A 703 2.41 20.55 11.79
C ARG A 703 3.49 19.48 11.58
N LYS A 704 3.23 18.23 11.97
CA LYS A 704 4.15 17.12 11.73
C LYS A 704 4.36 16.86 10.24
N ALA A 705 3.28 16.82 9.44
CA ALA A 705 3.37 16.67 8.00
C ALA A 705 4.19 17.79 7.34
N LEU A 706 4.07 19.04 7.81
CA LEU A 706 4.88 20.18 7.33
C LEU A 706 6.37 20.06 7.71
N ILE A 707 6.67 19.57 8.92
CA ILE A 707 8.04 19.30 9.35
C ILE A 707 8.66 18.19 8.50
N GLU A 708 7.90 17.12 8.22
CA GLU A 708 8.30 16.04 7.32
C GLU A 708 8.60 16.59 5.92
N ALA A 709 7.73 17.43 5.36
CA ALA A 709 7.95 18.07 4.06
C ALA A 709 9.26 18.90 4.05
N ARG A 710 9.50 19.68 5.11
CA ARG A 710 10.73 20.48 5.25
C ARG A 710 11.99 19.63 5.30
N GLN A 711 11.94 18.45 5.94
CA GLN A 711 13.07 17.51 5.97
C GLN A 711 13.42 16.98 4.56
N HIS A 712 12.44 16.93 3.65
CA HIS A 712 12.65 16.58 2.25
C HIS A 712 13.07 17.77 1.37
N GLY A 713 13.40 18.92 1.97
CA GLY A 713 13.80 20.13 1.23
C GLY A 713 12.64 20.86 0.54
N ILE A 714 11.40 20.58 0.95
CA ILE A 714 10.20 21.25 0.45
C ILE A 714 9.87 22.43 1.36
N TYR A 715 9.79 23.63 0.78
CA TYR A 715 9.37 24.83 1.49
C TYR A 715 7.85 24.93 1.44
N SER A 716 7.18 24.90 2.59
CA SER A 716 5.73 25.03 2.68
C SER A 716 5.32 26.45 3.05
N PHE A 717 4.33 27.02 2.36
CA PHE A 717 3.82 28.36 2.63
C PHE A 717 2.29 28.39 2.60
N CYS A 718 1.64 29.02 3.59
CA CYS A 718 0.19 29.12 3.65
C CYS A 718 -0.31 30.52 3.28
N ILE A 719 -1.29 30.58 2.38
CA ILE A 719 -2.04 31.79 2.05
C ILE A 719 -3.48 31.58 2.50
N THR A 720 -3.93 32.37 3.47
CA THR A 720 -5.30 32.32 3.99
C THR A 720 -6.02 33.65 3.79
N ILE A 721 -7.33 33.59 3.64
CA ILE A 721 -8.23 34.75 3.58
C ILE A 721 -8.97 34.92 4.94
N ASP A 722 -8.79 33.97 5.87
CA ASP A 722 -9.40 34.01 7.20
C ASP A 722 -8.65 34.98 8.14
N LYS A 723 -9.40 35.93 8.69
CA LYS A 723 -8.89 36.94 9.64
C LYS A 723 -8.62 36.35 11.03
N ASP A 724 -9.29 35.25 11.36
CA ASP A 724 -9.14 34.55 12.64
C ASP A 724 -7.97 33.53 12.60
N ALA A 725 -7.23 33.46 11.49
CA ALA A 725 -6.16 32.50 11.29
C ALA A 725 -4.87 32.79 12.08
N GLY A 726 -4.77 33.97 12.68
CA GLY A 726 -3.61 34.41 13.46
C GLY A 726 -3.32 33.56 14.70
N ASP A 727 -4.32 32.86 15.24
CA ASP A 727 -4.20 32.15 16.52
C ASP A 727 -3.52 30.78 16.40
N TYR A 728 -3.64 30.10 15.26
CA TYR A 728 -3.17 28.71 15.09
C TYR A 728 -2.15 28.52 13.95
N LEU A 729 -2.15 29.37 12.91
CA LEU A 729 -1.18 29.29 11.80
C LEU A 729 0.29 29.45 12.22
N PRO A 730 0.66 30.35 13.17
CA PRO A 730 2.04 30.46 13.63
C PRO A 730 2.58 29.16 14.21
N HIS A 731 1.71 28.36 14.86
CA HIS A 731 2.08 27.09 15.46
C HIS A 731 2.28 25.99 14.41
N MET A 732 1.48 25.97 13.33
CA MET A 732 1.58 24.98 12.26
C MET A 732 2.73 25.27 11.28
N TYR A 733 2.71 26.44 10.64
CA TYR A 733 3.63 26.80 9.56
C TYR A 733 4.89 27.52 10.08
N GLY A 734 4.85 28.04 11.30
CA GLY A 734 5.86 28.95 11.83
C GLY A 734 5.55 30.41 11.45
N ALA A 735 5.99 31.34 12.30
CA ALA A 735 5.65 32.78 12.20
C ALA A 735 6.03 33.47 10.86
N VAL A 736 6.86 32.84 10.02
CA VAL A 736 7.39 33.42 8.78
C VAL A 736 6.73 32.83 7.51
N ASN A 737 6.07 31.69 7.61
CA ASN A 737 5.63 30.89 6.45
C ASN A 737 4.12 30.94 6.19
N TYR A 738 3.44 32.01 6.65
CA TYR A 738 2.04 32.23 6.31
C TYR A 738 1.75 33.70 5.99
N THR A 739 0.66 33.97 5.28
CA THR A 739 0.16 35.33 5.06
C THR A 739 -1.36 35.32 5.06
N VAL A 740 -1.94 36.26 5.82
CA VAL A 740 -3.38 36.55 5.83
C VAL A 740 -3.65 37.65 4.81
N ILE A 741 -4.62 37.40 3.92
CA ILE A 741 -5.00 38.30 2.83
C ILE A 741 -6.47 38.67 2.98
N ASP A 742 -6.73 39.94 3.32
CA ASP A 742 -8.12 40.42 3.41
C ASP A 742 -8.78 40.69 2.04
N GLU A 743 -7.97 40.85 0.99
CA GLU A 743 -8.41 41.23 -0.36
C GLU A 743 -7.53 40.61 -1.45
N VAL A 744 -8.16 39.99 -2.46
CA VAL A 744 -7.50 39.36 -3.63
C VAL A 744 -6.48 40.29 -4.32
N ARG A 745 -6.70 41.60 -4.29
CA ARG A 745 -5.81 42.60 -4.92
C ARG A 745 -4.42 42.69 -4.28
N LYS A 746 -4.27 42.29 -3.02
CA LYS A 746 -2.99 42.33 -2.28
C LYS A 746 -2.11 41.09 -2.56
N LEU A 747 -2.70 40.05 -3.14
CA LEU A 747 -2.07 38.76 -3.36
C LEU A 747 -0.82 38.83 -4.27
N PRO A 748 -0.83 39.55 -5.40
CA PRO A 748 0.36 39.73 -6.25
C PRO A 748 1.61 40.24 -5.54
N ALA A 749 1.45 41.28 -4.72
CA ALA A 749 2.56 41.90 -4.01
C ALA A 749 3.15 40.95 -2.98
N LYS A 750 2.30 40.15 -2.31
CA LYS A 750 2.71 39.17 -1.31
C LYS A 750 3.40 37.96 -1.92
N VAL A 751 2.89 37.44 -3.03
CA VAL A 751 3.54 36.35 -3.77
C VAL A 751 4.91 36.79 -4.27
N SER A 752 5.01 38.00 -4.82
CA SER A 752 6.30 38.59 -5.19
C SER A 752 7.29 38.66 -4.01
N GLU A 753 6.80 39.01 -2.82
CA GLU A 753 7.60 39.04 -1.58
C GLU A 753 8.10 37.63 -1.19
N ILE A 754 7.23 36.62 -1.30
CA ILE A 754 7.55 35.21 -1.01
C ILE A 754 8.65 34.71 -1.95
N TYR A 755 8.48 34.90 -3.25
CA TYR A 755 9.50 34.49 -4.23
C TYR A 755 10.83 35.18 -3.97
N ARG A 756 10.83 36.49 -3.69
CA ARG A 756 12.05 37.23 -3.39
C ARG A 756 12.77 36.68 -2.15
N LYS A 757 12.05 36.28 -1.10
CA LYS A 757 12.64 35.67 0.11
C LYS A 757 13.23 34.28 -0.13
N LEU A 758 12.77 33.58 -1.16
CA LEU A 758 13.20 32.20 -1.46
C LEU A 758 14.31 32.13 -2.53
N THR A 759 14.44 33.18 -3.36
CA THR A 759 15.49 33.30 -4.38
C THR A 759 16.71 34.13 -3.95
N THR A 760 16.69 34.71 -2.74
CA THR A 760 17.84 35.43 -2.14
C THR A 760 18.43 34.59 -1.03
#